data_AF-A0A8R1UDG2-F1
#
_entry.id   AF-A0A8R1UDG2-F1
#
_cell.length_a   1.000
_cell.length_b   1.000
_cell.length_c   1.000
_cell.angle_alpha   90.00
_cell.angle_beta   90.00
_cell.angle_gamma   90.00
#
_symmetry.space_group_name_H-M   'P 1'
#
loop_
_entity.id
_entity.type
_entity.pdbx_description
1 polymer ?
#
loop_
_entity_poly.entity_id
_entity_poly.type
_entity_poly.pdbx_seq_one_letter_code
_entity_poly.pdbx_strand_id
1 'polypeptide(L)'
;MAKRSPSSDAEDNSAEDDCKPLHKRQRMVVFEPVRLVAVSGVNDIDERVDRFKLAKLGERLKLQQKMIADKDRNIERLTARQDRDDNTLCMVNRHWNRLDEDLAQFRAQLGMEESGRDDNEQSNDFLSQIAQMDDDECEKVYDARVKYTHQLAFNVSEAFTRRSEQFASLTKKLKDVINGTKEKIDLNEEMVDKVANLAEENKILSRQNHKLQTENRDLSLKMKERDDRIALLETKNEEIKTQLDEKEFEVQKSWRREEKLERRLAEMSKEKNVKKEKIESNGSQSNHSHCSASGVSGGGGANANIPKDDDVLKELEMLKELCASREQELNDITDQLAHVTAEKEKLAMDLKNLPDEVIRSTEEFQIIQTYYTFMVDENQRLKDEKDAVVLQMAEMKNHYAEQMKTMEAEEDQSQQRMIASSKKMEERFAQLRKDYEILSVEYRQTVEASEANGPNAFDYRTTVATLNNQMALIRADCLKFKQKWKTAVTGLSSMQRKMESERMRMQKYVLIPLNEEDIKDLADPEEESPSTEDGTANGITKETSALVKLEKEKKLLQASVNTMKVSLAKILKKDDRRQMWSEDSLRRLNDLEKSLSSTKAELAEKTKEEEGLLNEMEATGQAFEELQEQNGKLLNNIKEQEENNLKAMSDRIYMVQSLKKLKDEKEAMDQQIDALMNTVHALKIEMSTVKDTLKMSNERLASLSGSNDKLYGENERLRREKITETKKAAELKIMSDKTNTQLKEAQQALSLKNESHVKDENKIRRLEEDRNILKKKLERFDRSALIGSTDAVLMEEIKELKDVLTCPSCKVRRKDGILTKCFHVFCMDCLKTRYETRRRKCPKCNAAFGANDFHRVYIG
;
A
#
# COMPACT_ATOMS: atom_id res chain seq x y z
N MET A 1 44.38 -22.67 17.76
CA MET A 1 43.55 -21.54 18.25
C MET A 1 42.57 -21.25 17.11
N ALA A 2 41.26 -21.51 17.24
CA ALA A 2 40.29 -20.79 18.06
C ALA A 2 40.15 -19.33 17.58
N LYS A 3 38.98 -18.84 17.16
CA LYS A 3 37.61 -19.25 17.52
C LYS A 3 36.79 -19.86 16.35
N ARG A 4 35.73 -20.60 16.68
CA ARG A 4 34.61 -20.93 15.77
C ARG A 4 33.47 -19.92 15.97
N SER A 5 32.68 -19.68 14.94
CA SER A 5 31.30 -19.16 15.08
C SER A 5 30.34 -20.32 15.38
N PRO A 6 29.26 -20.11 16.17
CA PRO A 6 28.20 -21.11 16.32
C PRO A 6 27.32 -21.17 15.06
N SER A 7 26.64 -22.29 14.88
CA SER A 7 25.66 -22.53 13.82
C SER A 7 24.30 -22.87 14.43
N SER A 8 23.24 -22.69 13.63
CA SER A 8 21.97 -23.43 13.71
C SER A 8 21.29 -23.50 15.09
N ASP A 9 20.44 -22.52 15.38
CA ASP A 9 19.27 -22.78 16.21
C ASP A 9 18.23 -23.50 15.33
N ALA A 10 17.98 -24.77 15.63
CA ALA A 10 16.92 -25.57 15.04
C ALA A 10 15.98 -26.01 16.17
N GLU A 11 14.68 -25.68 16.06
CA GLU A 11 13.69 -26.06 17.08
C GLU A 11 13.30 -27.54 16.94
N ASP A 12 14.09 -28.38 17.59
CA ASP A 12 13.98 -29.84 17.61
C ASP A 12 12.75 -30.30 18.42
N ASN A 13 11.59 -30.41 17.76
CA ASN A 13 10.35 -30.92 18.36
C ASN A 13 10.32 -32.45 18.35
N SER A 14 11.18 -33.07 19.15
CA SER A 14 11.16 -34.52 19.43
C SER A 14 10.40 -34.82 20.72
N ALA A 15 9.25 -35.49 20.60
CA ALA A 15 8.39 -35.86 21.73
C ALA A 15 7.51 -37.10 21.43
N GLU A 16 8.12 -38.28 21.35
CA GLU A 16 7.42 -39.57 21.53
C GLU A 16 7.94 -40.26 22.81
N ASP A 17 7.07 -41.11 23.39
CA ASP A 17 7.25 -41.93 24.60
C ASP A 17 7.78 -41.26 25.89
N ASP A 18 6.85 -40.95 26.79
CA ASP A 18 6.91 -41.56 28.13
C ASP A 18 5.49 -41.95 28.61
N CYS A 19 5.38 -43.01 29.42
CA CYS A 19 4.14 -43.76 29.60
C CYS A 19 3.66 -43.82 31.07
N LYS A 20 2.40 -43.41 31.29
CA LYS A 20 1.62 -43.48 32.56
C LYS A 20 1.99 -42.38 33.61
N PRO A 21 1.21 -42.21 34.70
CA PRO A 21 -0.16 -41.72 34.60
C PRO A 21 -0.48 -40.61 35.62
N LEU A 22 -1.05 -39.47 35.19
CA LEU A 22 -1.53 -38.42 36.12
C LEU A 22 -3.01 -38.09 35.95
N HIS A 23 -3.83 -38.90 36.61
CA HIS A 23 -5.25 -38.71 36.80
C HIS A 23 -5.52 -37.47 37.69
N LYS A 24 -5.51 -36.27 37.11
CA LYS A 24 -5.97 -35.02 37.78
C LYS A 24 -7.49 -35.06 37.98
N ARG A 25 -7.95 -35.88 38.93
CA ARG A 25 -9.28 -35.77 39.52
C ARG A 25 -9.53 -34.32 39.90
N GLN A 26 -10.70 -33.76 39.56
CA GLN A 26 -11.15 -32.53 40.19
C GLN A 26 -11.17 -32.75 41.70
N ARG A 27 -10.41 -31.95 42.45
CA ARG A 27 -10.50 -31.96 43.90
C ARG A 27 -11.86 -31.35 44.26
N MET A 28 -12.81 -32.18 44.67
CA MET A 28 -13.91 -31.69 45.49
C MET A 28 -13.30 -30.96 46.69
N VAL A 29 -13.92 -29.86 47.13
CA VAL A 29 -13.52 -29.16 48.35
C VAL A 29 -13.97 -30.01 49.53
N VAL A 30 -13.17 -31.03 49.85
CA VAL A 30 -13.27 -31.77 51.10
C VAL A 30 -12.85 -30.81 52.20
N PHE A 31 -13.83 -30.28 52.94
CA PHE A 31 -13.56 -29.56 54.17
C PHE A 31 -12.89 -30.51 55.14
N GLU A 32 -11.67 -30.20 55.55
CA GLU A 32 -10.96 -30.96 56.58
C GLU A 32 -11.74 -30.81 57.90
N PRO A 33 -12.26 -31.89 58.49
CA PRO A 33 -13.07 -31.79 59.71
C PRO A 33 -12.17 -31.39 60.87
N VAL A 34 -12.28 -30.14 61.31
CA VAL A 34 -11.52 -29.57 62.41
C VAL A 34 -11.80 -30.38 63.68
N ARG A 35 -10.91 -31.33 63.99
CA ARG A 35 -11.01 -32.18 65.17
C ARG A 35 -10.80 -31.32 66.43
N LEU A 36 -11.90 -30.91 67.04
CA LEU A 36 -11.92 -30.32 68.36
C LEU A 36 -11.48 -31.38 69.39
N VAL A 37 -10.18 -31.41 69.68
CA VAL A 37 -9.62 -32.18 70.80
C VAL A 37 -10.30 -31.72 72.10
N ALA A 38 -10.54 -32.65 73.02
CA ALA A 38 -11.25 -32.42 74.29
C ALA A 38 -10.83 -31.11 74.98
N VAL A 39 -11.81 -30.41 75.57
CA VAL A 39 -11.68 -29.01 75.97
C VAL A 39 -11.70 -28.87 77.50
N SER A 40 -10.78 -28.07 78.03
CA SER A 40 -10.51 -27.91 79.47
C SER A 40 -11.35 -26.81 80.14
N GLY A 41 -11.86 -25.82 79.40
CA GLY A 41 -12.70 -24.76 79.93
C GLY A 41 -13.40 -23.95 78.84
N VAL A 42 -14.32 -23.05 79.24
CA VAL A 42 -15.15 -22.29 78.29
C VAL A 42 -14.32 -21.38 77.37
N ASN A 43 -13.30 -20.70 77.92
CA ASN A 43 -12.43 -19.80 77.16
C ASN A 43 -11.69 -20.52 76.00
N ASP A 44 -11.35 -21.81 76.17
CA ASP A 44 -10.74 -22.63 75.10
C ASP A 44 -11.72 -22.91 73.94
N ILE A 45 -13.03 -22.81 74.18
CA ILE A 45 -14.08 -22.95 73.16
C ILE A 45 -14.17 -21.65 72.36
N ASP A 46 -14.33 -20.51 73.03
CA ASP A 46 -14.48 -19.20 72.38
C ASP A 46 -13.28 -18.86 71.49
N GLU A 47 -12.06 -19.09 71.99
CA GLU A 47 -10.82 -18.82 71.24
C GLU A 47 -10.65 -19.76 70.01
N ARG A 48 -11.31 -20.93 70.00
CA ARG A 48 -11.38 -21.83 68.83
C ARG A 48 -12.52 -21.45 67.88
N VAL A 49 -13.65 -21.03 68.41
CA VAL A 49 -14.81 -20.51 67.66
C VAL A 49 -14.39 -19.26 66.87
N ASP A 50 -13.64 -18.34 67.47
CA ASP A 50 -13.16 -17.15 66.78
C ASP A 50 -12.06 -17.45 65.75
N ARG A 51 -11.18 -18.44 66.00
CA ARG A 51 -10.27 -18.97 64.98
C ARG A 51 -11.03 -19.59 63.80
N PHE A 52 -12.15 -20.28 64.04
CA PHE A 52 -13.01 -20.81 62.97
C PHE A 52 -13.76 -19.70 62.21
N LYS A 53 -14.28 -18.67 62.89
CA LYS A 53 -14.86 -17.47 62.25
C LYS A 53 -13.83 -16.76 61.36
N LEU A 54 -12.61 -16.57 61.84
CA LEU A 54 -11.50 -15.99 61.07
C LEU A 54 -11.14 -16.83 59.84
N ALA A 55 -11.09 -18.15 59.97
CA ALA A 55 -10.89 -19.04 58.82
C ALA A 55 -12.01 -18.90 57.78
N LYS A 56 -13.29 -18.92 58.21
CA LYS A 56 -14.47 -18.70 57.36
C LYS A 56 -14.49 -17.33 56.66
N LEU A 57 -14.06 -16.28 57.36
CA LEU A 57 -13.91 -14.94 56.77
C LEU A 57 -12.77 -14.92 55.74
N GLY A 58 -11.65 -15.59 56.01
CA GLY A 58 -10.55 -15.76 55.06
C GLY A 58 -10.95 -16.55 53.80
N GLU A 59 -11.78 -17.60 53.92
CA GLU A 59 -12.38 -18.30 52.77
C GLU A 59 -13.26 -17.35 51.94
N ARG A 60 -14.17 -16.62 52.60
CA ARG A 60 -15.10 -15.68 51.93
C ARG A 60 -14.35 -14.56 51.22
N LEU A 61 -13.31 -14.01 51.84
CA LEU A 61 -12.48 -12.96 51.27
C LEU A 61 -11.67 -13.46 50.06
N LYS A 62 -11.10 -14.68 50.11
CA LYS A 62 -10.47 -15.33 48.94
C LYS A 62 -11.46 -15.56 47.79
N LEU A 63 -12.70 -15.95 48.10
CA LEU A 63 -13.75 -16.10 47.09
C LEU A 63 -14.11 -14.76 46.44
N GLN A 64 -14.24 -13.68 47.22
CA GLN A 64 -14.48 -12.34 46.70
C GLN A 64 -13.30 -11.83 45.86
N GLN A 65 -12.05 -12.02 46.31
CA GLN A 65 -10.85 -11.69 45.53
C GLN A 65 -10.82 -12.43 44.18
N LYS A 66 -11.22 -13.71 44.16
CA LYS A 66 -11.34 -14.45 42.89
C LYS A 66 -12.44 -13.87 41.99
N MET A 67 -13.61 -13.54 42.54
CA MET A 67 -14.69 -12.92 41.77
C MET A 67 -14.32 -11.53 41.22
N ILE A 68 -13.51 -10.76 41.95
CA ILE A 68 -12.93 -9.49 41.49
C ILE A 68 -11.96 -9.77 40.33
N ALA A 69 -10.96 -10.63 40.51
CA ALA A 69 -10.02 -10.97 39.43
C ALA A 69 -10.68 -11.57 38.17
N ASP A 70 -11.78 -12.31 38.31
CA ASP A 70 -12.57 -12.84 37.19
C ASP A 70 -13.46 -11.75 36.53
N LYS A 71 -13.79 -10.66 37.25
CA LYS A 71 -14.40 -9.44 36.70
C LYS A 71 -13.37 -8.55 36.00
N ASP A 72 -12.20 -8.34 36.60
CA ASP A 72 -11.11 -7.52 36.05
C ASP A 72 -10.67 -8.08 34.68
N ARG A 73 -10.42 -9.39 34.59
CA ARG A 73 -10.17 -10.10 33.31
C ARG A 73 -11.27 -9.94 32.26
N ASN A 74 -12.50 -9.70 32.70
CA ASN A 74 -13.62 -9.48 31.78
C ASN A 74 -13.71 -8.02 31.35
N ILE A 75 -13.29 -7.07 32.20
CA ILE A 75 -13.09 -5.67 31.83
C ILE A 75 -11.94 -5.57 30.82
N GLU A 76 -10.77 -6.14 31.13
CA GLU A 76 -9.62 -6.25 30.20
C GLU A 76 -10.02 -6.79 28.82
N ARG A 77 -10.82 -7.87 28.78
CA ARG A 77 -11.33 -8.46 27.53
C ARG A 77 -12.31 -7.55 26.78
N LEU A 78 -13.13 -6.77 27.50
CA LEU A 78 -14.08 -5.84 26.90
C LEU A 78 -13.35 -4.60 26.36
N THR A 79 -12.41 -4.01 27.11
CA THR A 79 -11.55 -2.92 26.62
C THR A 79 -10.74 -3.36 25.41
N ALA A 80 -10.03 -4.49 25.50
CA ALA A 80 -9.26 -5.04 24.38
C ALA A 80 -10.13 -5.59 23.21
N ARG A 81 -11.46 -5.47 23.29
CA ARG A 81 -12.39 -5.60 22.16
C ARG A 81 -12.81 -4.22 21.66
N GLN A 82 -13.23 -3.32 22.56
CA GLN A 82 -13.57 -1.93 22.24
C GLN A 82 -12.44 -1.27 21.44
N ASP A 83 -11.18 -1.42 21.85
CA ASP A 83 -10.01 -0.92 21.10
C ASP A 83 -10.00 -1.36 19.62
N ARG A 84 -10.49 -2.57 19.29
CA ARG A 84 -10.55 -3.09 17.91
C ARG A 84 -11.78 -2.60 17.16
N ASP A 85 -12.91 -2.56 17.85
CA ASP A 85 -14.18 -2.10 17.30
C ASP A 85 -14.06 -0.58 16.98
N ASP A 86 -13.40 0.21 17.84
CA ASP A 86 -13.05 1.63 17.64
C ASP A 86 -12.04 1.84 16.49
N ASN A 87 -10.96 1.03 16.42
CA ASN A 87 -10.02 1.07 15.29
C ASN A 87 -10.73 0.75 13.96
N THR A 88 -11.67 -0.19 13.96
CA THR A 88 -12.46 -0.56 12.78
C THR A 88 -13.39 0.59 12.38
N LEU A 89 -14.07 1.22 13.34
CA LEU A 89 -14.93 2.37 13.13
C LEU A 89 -14.13 3.60 12.60
N CYS A 90 -12.90 3.80 13.06
CA CYS A 90 -11.99 4.80 12.49
C CYS A 90 -11.63 4.53 11.02
N MET A 91 -11.36 3.27 10.65
CA MET A 91 -11.11 2.90 9.24
C MET A 91 -12.36 3.12 8.38
N VAL A 92 -13.53 2.67 8.84
CA VAL A 92 -14.81 2.86 8.13
C VAL A 92 -15.10 4.35 7.93
N ASN A 93 -14.91 5.18 8.97
CA ASN A 93 -15.09 6.63 8.86
C ASN A 93 -14.17 7.27 7.81
N ARG A 94 -12.90 6.83 7.74
CA ARG A 94 -11.94 7.32 6.73
C ARG A 94 -12.34 6.93 5.31
N HIS A 95 -12.79 5.69 5.10
CA HIS A 95 -13.28 5.25 3.78
C HIS A 95 -14.59 5.95 3.39
N TRP A 96 -15.46 6.24 4.35
CA TRP A 96 -16.71 6.95 4.10
C TRP A 96 -16.49 8.42 3.76
N ASN A 97 -15.64 9.14 4.51
CA ASN A 97 -15.21 10.50 4.14
C ASN A 97 -14.62 10.53 2.72
N ARG A 98 -13.84 9.51 2.34
CA ARG A 98 -13.28 9.43 0.98
C ARG A 98 -14.35 9.23 -0.10
N LEU A 99 -15.39 8.45 0.19
CA LEU A 99 -16.54 8.30 -0.70
C LEU A 99 -17.28 9.64 -0.89
N ASP A 100 -17.51 10.38 0.20
CA ASP A 100 -18.13 11.72 0.14
C ASP A 100 -17.25 12.71 -0.67
N GLU A 101 -15.93 12.74 -0.43
CA GLU A 101 -14.96 13.53 -1.21
C GLU A 101 -15.00 13.22 -2.71
N ASP A 102 -14.97 11.93 -3.08
CA ASP A 102 -14.91 11.50 -4.48
C ASP A 102 -16.26 11.72 -5.20
N LEU A 103 -17.40 11.53 -4.51
CA LEU A 103 -18.72 11.89 -5.04
C LEU A 103 -18.88 13.40 -5.24
N ALA A 104 -18.40 14.22 -4.31
CA ALA A 104 -18.40 15.68 -4.45
C ALA A 104 -17.54 16.14 -5.64
N GLN A 105 -16.37 15.53 -5.84
CA GLN A 105 -15.52 15.77 -7.02
C GLN A 105 -16.21 15.38 -8.32
N PHE A 106 -16.87 14.22 -8.41
CA PHE A 106 -17.63 13.83 -9.61
C PHE A 106 -18.79 14.79 -9.90
N ARG A 107 -19.50 15.26 -8.86
CA ARG A 107 -20.55 16.28 -9.00
C ARG A 107 -20.00 17.58 -9.60
N ALA A 108 -18.85 18.06 -9.11
CA ALA A 108 -18.20 19.26 -9.64
C ALA A 108 -17.71 19.07 -11.09
N GLN A 109 -17.09 17.93 -11.42
CA GLN A 109 -16.65 17.60 -12.79
C GLN A 109 -17.80 17.49 -13.81
N LEU A 110 -19.03 17.23 -13.35
CA LEU A 110 -20.24 17.22 -14.18
C LEU A 110 -20.91 18.61 -14.31
N GLY A 111 -20.30 19.67 -13.76
CA GLY A 111 -20.78 21.05 -13.89
C GLY A 111 -22.00 21.39 -13.02
N MET A 112 -22.29 20.58 -12.01
CA MET A 112 -23.45 20.73 -11.11
C MET A 112 -23.18 21.73 -9.96
N GLU A 113 -22.64 22.90 -10.29
CA GLU A 113 -22.42 24.00 -9.35
C GLU A 113 -23.72 24.78 -9.11
N GLU A 114 -24.46 24.41 -8.06
CA GLU A 114 -25.39 25.33 -7.39
C GLU A 114 -24.73 25.89 -6.13
N SER A 115 -24.98 27.17 -5.87
CA SER A 115 -24.29 27.95 -4.86
C SER A 115 -24.74 27.66 -3.43
N GLY A 116 -23.77 27.35 -2.55
CA GLY A 116 -23.87 27.65 -1.12
C GLY A 116 -24.29 26.51 -0.20
N ARG A 117 -23.31 25.71 0.20
CA ARG A 117 -23.17 25.19 1.58
C ARG A 117 -21.69 24.98 1.89
N ASP A 118 -21.32 25.21 3.15
CA ASP A 118 -19.96 24.95 3.64
C ASP A 118 -19.80 23.44 3.93
N ASP A 119 -19.62 22.65 2.88
CA ASP A 119 -19.45 21.18 2.90
C ASP A 119 -18.19 20.69 3.66
N ASN A 120 -17.48 21.56 4.40
CA ASN A 120 -16.12 21.31 4.91
C ASN A 120 -16.00 21.24 6.45
N GLU A 121 -17.04 21.61 7.22
CA GLU A 121 -16.97 21.54 8.70
C GLU A 121 -17.45 20.20 9.28
N GLN A 122 -18.43 19.52 8.67
CA GLN A 122 -19.03 18.30 9.26
C GLN A 122 -18.12 17.05 9.17
N SER A 123 -17.28 16.95 8.14
CA SER A 123 -16.48 15.74 7.85
C SER A 123 -15.41 15.40 8.90
N ASN A 124 -15.05 16.35 9.77
CA ASN A 124 -14.02 16.18 10.79
C ASN A 124 -14.57 15.91 12.22
N ASP A 125 -15.86 16.18 12.47
CA ASP A 125 -16.44 16.13 13.83
C ASP A 125 -17.29 14.88 14.12
N PHE A 126 -17.62 14.08 13.09
CA PHE A 126 -18.48 12.90 13.18
C PHE A 126 -18.07 11.90 14.28
N LEU A 127 -16.77 11.62 14.43
CA LEU A 127 -16.28 10.71 15.49
C LEU A 127 -16.37 11.35 16.88
N SER A 128 -16.11 12.65 16.99
CA SER A 128 -16.21 13.41 18.24
C SER A 128 -17.65 13.47 18.75
N GLN A 129 -18.63 13.57 17.84
CA GLN A 129 -20.05 13.58 18.16
C GLN A 129 -20.49 12.21 18.69
N ILE A 130 -20.22 11.13 17.96
CA ILE A 130 -20.59 9.76 18.39
C ILE A 130 -19.94 9.38 19.73
N ALA A 131 -18.69 9.79 19.97
CA ALA A 131 -17.99 9.52 21.23
C ALA A 131 -18.59 10.25 22.47
N GLN A 132 -19.60 11.11 22.29
CA GLN A 132 -20.25 11.89 23.35
C GLN A 132 -21.77 11.63 23.45
N MET A 133 -22.32 10.70 22.67
CA MET A 133 -23.77 10.52 22.49
C MET A 133 -24.22 9.11 22.88
N ASP A 134 -25.44 9.00 23.44
CA ASP A 134 -26.05 7.70 23.76
C ASP A 134 -26.50 6.95 22.48
N ASP A 135 -26.71 5.63 22.58
CA ASP A 135 -27.05 4.74 21.44
C ASP A 135 -28.23 5.27 20.59
N ASP A 136 -29.33 5.67 21.27
CA ASP A 136 -30.55 6.21 20.64
C ASP A 136 -30.31 7.55 19.91
N GLU A 137 -29.22 8.26 20.19
CA GLU A 137 -28.86 9.52 19.54
C GLU A 137 -27.88 9.31 18.38
N CYS A 138 -26.96 8.35 18.52
CA CYS A 138 -26.04 7.95 17.46
C CYS A 138 -26.76 7.51 16.17
N GLU A 139 -27.89 6.79 16.27
CA GLU A 139 -28.70 6.39 15.11
C GLU A 139 -29.09 7.59 14.23
N LYS A 140 -29.44 8.72 14.84
CA LYS A 140 -29.82 9.96 14.13
C LYS A 140 -28.65 10.56 13.34
N VAL A 141 -27.42 10.43 13.86
CA VAL A 141 -26.19 10.94 13.23
C VAL A 141 -25.77 10.05 12.05
N TYR A 142 -25.85 8.72 12.20
CA TYR A 142 -25.66 7.78 11.10
C TYR A 142 -26.66 8.04 9.97
N ASP A 143 -27.95 8.15 10.30
CA ASP A 143 -29.04 8.34 9.36
C ASP A 143 -28.95 9.71 8.63
N ALA A 144 -28.45 10.76 9.30
CA ALA A 144 -28.14 12.05 8.68
C ALA A 144 -26.99 11.97 7.67
N ARG A 145 -25.89 11.28 8.01
CA ARG A 145 -24.73 11.12 7.10
C ARG A 145 -25.08 10.26 5.88
N VAL A 146 -25.77 9.15 6.08
CA VAL A 146 -26.22 8.27 4.97
C VAL A 146 -27.08 9.06 3.97
N LYS A 147 -27.95 9.95 4.45
CA LYS A 147 -28.77 10.83 3.58
C LYS A 147 -27.92 11.82 2.78
N TYR A 148 -26.87 12.39 3.38
CA TYR A 148 -25.92 13.28 2.67
C TYR A 148 -25.19 12.53 1.54
N THR A 149 -24.54 11.41 1.85
CA THR A 149 -23.84 10.57 0.86
C THR A 149 -24.78 10.10 -0.25
N HIS A 150 -26.00 9.68 0.10
CA HIS A 150 -27.02 9.27 -0.87
C HIS A 150 -27.47 10.43 -1.76
N GLN A 151 -27.60 11.65 -1.23
CA GLN A 151 -27.95 12.83 -2.02
C GLN A 151 -26.83 13.22 -2.99
N LEU A 152 -25.55 13.14 -2.57
CA LEU A 152 -24.41 13.31 -3.49
C LEU A 152 -24.42 12.24 -4.60
N ALA A 153 -24.59 10.97 -4.25
CA ALA A 153 -24.65 9.87 -5.22
C ALA A 153 -25.81 9.99 -6.21
N PHE A 154 -27.00 10.41 -5.74
CA PHE A 154 -28.15 10.67 -6.58
C PHE A 154 -27.86 11.79 -7.61
N ASN A 155 -27.31 12.92 -7.15
CA ASN A 155 -26.99 14.06 -8.02
C ASN A 155 -25.97 13.67 -9.12
N VAL A 156 -24.96 12.87 -8.78
CA VAL A 156 -23.99 12.33 -9.76
C VAL A 156 -24.66 11.37 -10.75
N SER A 157 -25.53 10.48 -10.27
CA SER A 157 -26.26 9.52 -11.11
C SER A 157 -27.23 10.21 -12.08
N GLU A 158 -27.95 11.24 -11.63
CA GLU A 158 -28.86 12.03 -12.48
C GLU A 158 -28.07 12.79 -13.56
N ALA A 159 -26.99 13.47 -13.18
CA ALA A 159 -26.14 14.19 -14.14
C ALA A 159 -25.48 13.25 -15.17
N PHE A 160 -25.03 12.06 -14.75
CA PHE A 160 -24.50 11.04 -15.67
C PHE A 160 -25.59 10.50 -16.61
N THR A 161 -26.80 10.25 -16.10
CA THR A 161 -27.94 9.79 -16.90
C THR A 161 -28.31 10.83 -17.96
N ARG A 162 -28.47 12.10 -17.57
CA ARG A 162 -28.74 13.23 -18.47
C ARG A 162 -27.66 13.39 -19.56
N ARG A 163 -26.38 13.22 -19.22
CA ARG A 163 -25.28 13.26 -20.19
C ARG A 163 -25.30 12.05 -21.14
N SER A 164 -25.64 10.87 -20.64
CA SER A 164 -25.82 9.64 -21.43
C SER A 164 -26.98 9.76 -22.43
N GLU A 165 -28.13 10.30 -22.02
CA GLU A 165 -29.27 10.57 -22.90
C GLU A 165 -28.93 11.58 -24.01
N GLN A 166 -28.18 12.64 -23.67
CA GLN A 166 -27.66 13.59 -24.66
C GLN A 166 -26.76 12.91 -25.69
N PHE A 167 -25.81 12.07 -25.25
CA PHE A 167 -24.95 11.29 -26.14
C PHE A 167 -25.74 10.29 -27.00
N ALA A 168 -26.75 9.61 -26.45
CA ALA A 168 -27.61 8.69 -27.20
C ALA A 168 -28.44 9.42 -28.27
N SER A 169 -29.01 10.59 -27.94
CA SER A 169 -29.74 11.46 -28.87
C SER A 169 -28.84 11.97 -29.99
N LEU A 170 -27.63 12.42 -29.67
CA LEU A 170 -26.64 12.92 -30.64
C LEU A 170 -26.12 11.78 -31.53
N THR A 171 -25.86 10.60 -30.97
CA THR A 171 -25.51 9.38 -31.71
C THR A 171 -26.63 8.96 -32.67
N LYS A 172 -27.89 9.06 -32.25
CA LYS A 172 -29.04 8.78 -33.12
C LYS A 172 -29.13 9.78 -34.27
N LYS A 173 -29.03 11.11 -34.00
CA LYS A 173 -28.95 12.13 -35.05
C LYS A 173 -27.84 11.81 -36.07
N LEU A 174 -26.65 11.46 -35.60
CA LEU A 174 -25.52 11.13 -36.47
C LEU A 174 -25.79 9.90 -37.33
N LYS A 175 -26.43 8.87 -36.76
CA LYS A 175 -26.79 7.62 -37.44
C LYS A 175 -27.88 7.82 -38.49
N ASP A 176 -28.88 8.66 -38.21
CA ASP A 176 -29.93 9.04 -39.16
C ASP A 176 -29.34 9.80 -40.37
N VAL A 177 -28.34 10.67 -40.14
CA VAL A 177 -27.58 11.36 -41.21
C VAL A 177 -26.74 10.38 -42.03
N ILE A 178 -25.99 9.48 -41.40
CA ILE A 178 -25.16 8.46 -42.08
C ILE A 178 -26.04 7.52 -42.93
N ASN A 179 -27.23 7.18 -42.46
CA ASN A 179 -28.19 6.32 -43.17
C ASN A 179 -28.97 7.06 -44.28
N GLY A 180 -28.71 8.35 -44.52
CA GLY A 180 -29.35 9.13 -45.59
C GLY A 180 -30.86 9.35 -45.44
N THR A 181 -31.41 9.20 -44.23
CA THR A 181 -32.89 9.22 -44.02
C THR A 181 -33.49 10.63 -43.91
N LYS A 182 -32.68 11.68 -44.08
CA LYS A 182 -33.11 13.08 -44.18
C LYS A 182 -32.32 13.81 -45.25
N GLU A 183 -33.02 14.46 -46.16
CA GLU A 183 -32.42 15.54 -46.96
C GLU A 183 -32.03 16.70 -46.05
N LYS A 184 -30.87 17.31 -46.36
CA LYS A 184 -30.30 18.54 -45.79
C LYS A 184 -31.07 19.14 -44.59
N ILE A 185 -30.80 18.62 -43.39
CA ILE A 185 -30.75 19.49 -42.21
C ILE A 185 -29.70 20.57 -42.51
N ASP A 186 -29.91 21.81 -42.08
CA ASP A 186 -28.84 22.81 -42.09
C ASP A 186 -27.81 22.48 -40.98
N LEU A 187 -26.98 21.49 -41.30
CA LEU A 187 -25.89 21.02 -40.45
C LEU A 187 -24.86 22.12 -40.22
N ASN A 188 -24.81 23.16 -41.04
CA ASN A 188 -23.80 24.20 -40.93
C ASN A 188 -24.05 25.05 -39.67
N GLU A 189 -25.30 25.41 -39.38
CA GLU A 189 -25.65 26.18 -38.17
C GLU A 189 -25.55 25.32 -36.89
N GLU A 190 -26.14 24.11 -36.85
CA GLU A 190 -26.02 23.25 -35.64
C GLU A 190 -24.56 22.75 -35.43
N MET A 191 -23.73 22.61 -36.48
CA MET A 191 -22.30 22.34 -36.31
C MET A 191 -21.50 23.58 -35.92
N VAL A 192 -21.78 24.78 -36.43
CA VAL A 192 -21.11 26.00 -35.97
C VAL A 192 -21.41 26.23 -34.48
N ASP A 193 -22.65 26.03 -34.04
CA ASP A 193 -23.01 26.05 -32.62
C ASP A 193 -22.29 24.94 -31.83
N LYS A 194 -22.22 23.70 -32.34
CA LYS A 194 -21.45 22.63 -31.66
C LYS A 194 -19.96 22.98 -31.56
N VAL A 195 -19.35 23.53 -32.61
CA VAL A 195 -17.94 23.93 -32.65
C VAL A 195 -17.68 25.13 -31.75
N ALA A 196 -18.60 26.11 -31.67
CA ALA A 196 -18.51 27.23 -30.74
C ALA A 196 -18.62 26.78 -29.27
N ASN A 197 -19.58 25.89 -28.97
CA ASN A 197 -19.73 25.31 -27.64
C ASN A 197 -18.51 24.45 -27.26
N LEU A 198 -18.02 23.58 -28.16
CA LEU A 198 -16.79 22.80 -27.95
C LEU A 198 -15.55 23.69 -27.85
N ALA A 199 -15.51 24.85 -28.49
CA ALA A 199 -14.42 25.81 -28.37
C ALA A 199 -14.43 26.51 -27.00
N GLU A 200 -15.59 26.93 -26.47
CA GLU A 200 -15.65 27.47 -25.11
C GLU A 200 -15.49 26.36 -24.05
N GLU A 201 -15.97 25.12 -24.28
CA GLU A 201 -15.67 23.97 -23.40
C GLU A 201 -14.17 23.68 -23.36
N ASN A 202 -13.47 23.63 -24.51
CA ASN A 202 -12.01 23.53 -24.55
C ASN A 202 -11.32 24.70 -23.84
N LYS A 203 -11.89 25.91 -23.89
CA LYS A 203 -11.36 27.12 -23.23
C LYS A 203 -11.61 27.11 -21.72
N ILE A 204 -12.74 26.57 -21.25
CA ILE A 204 -13.02 26.28 -19.84
C ILE A 204 -12.06 25.19 -19.32
N LEU A 205 -11.94 24.08 -20.04
CA LEU A 205 -10.99 23.00 -19.74
C LEU A 205 -9.53 23.51 -19.73
N SER A 206 -9.16 24.42 -20.63
CA SER A 206 -7.84 25.06 -20.63
C SER A 206 -7.62 25.96 -19.41
N ARG A 207 -8.63 26.74 -19.01
CA ARG A 207 -8.59 27.53 -17.75
C ARG A 207 -8.48 26.61 -16.52
N GLN A 208 -9.25 25.53 -16.46
CA GLN A 208 -9.22 24.55 -15.37
C GLN A 208 -7.88 23.80 -15.32
N ASN A 209 -7.34 23.36 -16.46
CA ASN A 209 -6.03 22.71 -16.54
C ASN A 209 -4.91 23.68 -16.11
N HIS A 210 -4.97 24.95 -16.52
CA HIS A 210 -4.04 25.96 -16.02
C HIS A 210 -4.18 26.20 -14.51
N LYS A 211 -5.40 26.29 -13.98
CA LYS A 211 -5.67 26.40 -12.54
C LYS A 211 -5.09 25.20 -11.76
N LEU A 212 -5.34 23.97 -12.21
CA LEU A 212 -4.81 22.75 -11.62
C LEU A 212 -3.27 22.68 -11.72
N GLN A 213 -2.67 23.18 -12.80
CA GLN A 213 -1.21 23.31 -12.91
C GLN A 213 -0.64 24.32 -11.90
N THR A 214 -1.32 25.45 -11.66
CA THR A 214 -0.90 26.40 -10.62
C THR A 214 -1.11 25.85 -9.21
N GLU A 215 -2.24 25.19 -8.93
CA GLU A 215 -2.50 24.57 -7.62
C GLU A 215 -1.54 23.41 -7.32
N ASN A 216 -1.22 22.58 -8.31
CA ASN A 216 -0.22 21.51 -8.18
C ASN A 216 1.21 22.09 -7.98
N ARG A 217 1.55 23.20 -8.66
CA ARG A 217 2.80 23.93 -8.41
C ARG A 217 2.87 24.48 -6.99
N ASP A 218 1.80 25.09 -6.49
CA ASP A 218 1.73 25.65 -5.14
C ASP A 218 1.74 24.55 -4.07
N LEU A 219 1.10 23.40 -4.32
CA LEU A 219 1.19 22.22 -3.46
C LEU A 219 2.60 21.62 -3.46
N SER A 220 3.27 21.55 -4.62
CA SER A 220 4.66 21.10 -4.72
C SER A 220 5.63 22.02 -3.97
N LEU A 221 5.40 23.34 -3.97
CA LEU A 221 6.13 24.29 -3.13
C LEU A 221 5.85 24.04 -1.64
N LYS A 222 4.60 23.89 -1.23
CA LYS A 222 4.20 23.59 0.18
C LYS A 222 4.68 22.22 0.67
N MET A 223 4.92 21.27 -0.22
CA MET A 223 5.60 20.01 0.11
C MET A 223 7.07 20.27 0.42
N LYS A 224 7.79 20.97 -0.47
CA LYS A 224 9.20 21.32 -0.22
C LYS A 224 9.39 22.15 1.05
N GLU A 225 8.52 23.13 1.32
CA GLU A 225 8.51 23.87 2.59
C GLU A 225 8.34 22.97 3.83
N ARG A 226 7.64 21.84 3.68
CA ARG A 226 7.51 20.81 4.73
C ARG A 226 8.70 19.88 4.79
N ASP A 227 9.27 19.48 3.66
CA ASP A 227 10.47 18.64 3.59
C ASP A 227 11.68 19.37 4.19
N ASP A 228 11.89 20.64 3.83
CA ASP A 228 12.87 21.56 4.44
C ASP A 228 12.62 21.71 5.95
N ARG A 229 11.34 21.77 6.37
CA ARG A 229 10.96 21.86 7.78
C ARG A 229 11.22 20.56 8.55
N ILE A 230 11.10 19.40 7.91
CA ILE A 230 11.43 18.10 8.48
C ILE A 230 12.94 17.99 8.64
N ALA A 231 13.74 18.31 7.62
CA ALA A 231 15.20 18.32 7.72
C ALA A 231 15.72 19.27 8.83
N LEU A 232 15.09 20.43 9.01
CA LEU A 232 15.37 21.38 10.11
C LEU A 232 14.91 20.92 11.51
N LEU A 233 14.14 19.83 11.60
CA LEU A 233 13.77 19.16 12.86
C LEU A 233 14.57 17.87 13.10
N GLU A 234 15.01 17.19 12.03
CA GLU A 234 15.91 16.04 12.10
C GLU A 234 17.31 16.47 12.56
N THR A 235 17.89 17.50 11.92
CA THR A 235 19.15 18.13 12.36
C THR A 235 19.12 18.57 13.83
N LYS A 236 18.00 19.16 14.28
CA LYS A 236 17.81 19.53 15.70
C LYS A 236 17.67 18.32 16.62
N ASN A 237 17.09 17.22 16.16
CA ASN A 237 17.11 15.97 16.93
C ASN A 237 18.53 15.40 17.04
N GLU A 238 19.38 15.56 16.03
CA GLU A 238 20.80 15.17 16.08
C GLU A 238 21.63 16.09 17.00
N GLU A 239 21.38 17.41 16.97
CA GLU A 239 21.93 18.36 17.94
C GLU A 239 21.53 18.02 19.38
N ILE A 240 20.26 17.64 19.61
CA ILE A 240 19.77 17.25 20.95
C ILE A 240 20.33 15.89 21.39
N LYS A 241 20.47 14.91 20.48
CA LYS A 241 21.12 13.63 20.76
C LYS A 241 22.59 13.80 21.13
N THR A 242 23.34 14.57 20.35
CA THR A 242 24.77 14.84 20.64
C THR A 242 24.95 15.59 21.96
N GLN A 243 24.06 16.52 22.30
CA GLN A 243 24.04 17.15 23.64
C GLN A 243 23.69 16.15 24.75
N LEU A 244 22.78 15.21 24.51
CA LEU A 244 22.46 14.14 25.46
C LEU A 244 23.67 13.23 25.67
N ASP A 245 24.34 12.77 24.60
CA ASP A 245 25.56 11.96 24.66
C ASP A 245 26.69 12.68 25.42
N GLU A 246 26.86 13.98 25.22
CA GLU A 246 27.81 14.80 26.00
C GLU A 246 27.45 14.84 27.48
N LYS A 247 26.17 14.94 27.84
CA LYS A 247 25.72 14.95 29.24
C LYS A 247 25.77 13.58 29.89
N GLU A 248 25.46 12.50 29.16
CA GLU A 248 25.71 11.15 29.62
C GLU A 248 27.21 10.90 29.83
N PHE A 249 28.09 11.41 28.95
CA PHE A 249 29.53 11.33 29.16
C PHE A 249 29.99 12.17 30.37
N GLU A 250 29.46 13.37 30.58
CA GLU A 250 29.73 14.18 31.78
C GLU A 250 29.29 13.47 33.07
N VAL A 251 28.11 12.85 33.08
CA VAL A 251 27.57 12.06 34.21
C VAL A 251 28.38 10.77 34.43
N GLN A 252 28.74 10.04 33.37
CA GLN A 252 29.60 8.87 33.48
C GLN A 252 31.03 9.25 33.93
N LYS A 253 31.45 10.50 33.68
CA LYS A 253 32.72 11.09 34.14
C LYS A 253 32.63 11.68 35.54
N SER A 254 31.46 12.09 36.05
CA SER A 254 31.26 12.37 37.49
C SER A 254 31.16 11.06 38.27
N TRP A 255 30.38 10.08 37.80
CA TRP A 255 30.27 8.76 38.41
C TRP A 255 31.63 8.04 38.51
N ARG A 256 32.45 8.03 37.46
CA ARG A 256 33.86 7.53 37.54
C ARG A 256 34.79 8.35 38.45
N ARG A 257 34.45 9.59 38.82
CA ARG A 257 35.16 10.34 39.87
C ARG A 257 34.63 9.97 41.24
N GLU A 258 33.32 9.84 41.38
CA GLU A 258 32.62 9.44 42.60
C GLU A 258 33.01 8.02 43.00
N GLU A 259 32.94 7.04 42.12
CA GLU A 259 33.44 5.66 42.30
C GLU A 259 34.95 5.63 42.67
N LYS A 260 35.75 6.59 42.19
CA LYS A 260 37.15 6.77 42.60
C LYS A 260 37.30 7.46 43.95
N LEU A 261 36.37 8.33 44.34
CA LEU A 261 36.30 8.98 45.65
C LEU A 261 35.74 8.03 46.71
N GLU A 262 34.72 7.23 46.41
CA GLU A 262 34.22 6.13 47.23
C GLU A 262 35.29 5.06 47.41
N ARG A 263 35.95 4.63 46.34
CA ARG A 263 37.10 3.71 46.45
C ARG A 263 38.20 4.32 47.30
N ARG A 264 38.54 5.60 47.10
CA ARG A 264 39.48 6.35 47.96
C ARG A 264 38.96 6.61 49.37
N LEU A 265 37.66 6.62 49.64
CA LEU A 265 37.07 6.79 50.98
C LEU A 265 36.97 5.45 51.70
N ALA A 266 36.77 4.34 50.97
CA ALA A 266 36.92 2.99 51.47
C ALA A 266 38.39 2.66 51.73
N GLU A 267 39.30 3.11 50.86
CA GLU A 267 40.76 3.07 51.07
C GLU A 267 41.17 4.02 52.20
N MET A 268 40.65 5.24 52.31
CA MET A 268 40.88 6.17 53.44
C MET A 268 40.08 5.81 54.71
N SER A 269 39.20 4.81 54.66
CA SER A 269 38.51 4.22 55.81
C SER A 269 39.27 2.98 56.30
N LYS A 270 39.73 2.13 55.39
CA LYS A 270 40.74 1.09 55.64
C LYS A 270 42.04 1.70 56.14
N GLU A 271 42.51 2.78 55.53
CA GLU A 271 43.62 3.60 56.01
C GLU A 271 43.21 4.51 57.16
N LYS A 272 41.95 4.86 57.45
CA LYS A 272 41.65 5.43 58.78
C LYS A 272 41.76 4.39 59.87
N ASN A 273 41.47 3.11 59.59
CA ASN A 273 41.75 2.02 60.53
C ASN A 273 43.27 1.79 60.63
N VAL A 274 43.97 1.63 59.50
CA VAL A 274 45.42 1.35 59.43
C VAL A 274 46.32 2.59 59.69
N LYS A 275 45.79 3.82 59.65
CA LYS A 275 46.48 5.07 60.03
C LYS A 275 46.06 5.62 61.40
N LYS A 276 44.93 5.18 61.95
CA LYS A 276 44.73 5.07 63.40
C LYS A 276 45.68 4.03 64.03
N GLU A 277 46.34 3.24 63.18
CA GLU A 277 47.52 2.44 63.51
C GLU A 277 48.88 3.12 63.08
N LYS A 278 49.01 3.99 62.02
CA LYS A 278 50.25 4.71 61.46
C LYS A 278 50.06 5.91 60.37
N ILE A 279 50.51 7.27 60.35
CA ILE A 279 50.92 8.27 59.13
C ILE A 279 50.43 9.82 58.82
N GLU A 280 50.83 10.88 57.85
CA GLU A 280 51.80 11.52 56.64
C GLU A 280 51.65 11.88 54.93
N SER A 281 52.27 12.96 54.12
CA SER A 281 52.75 13.24 52.53
C SER A 281 52.56 14.55 51.39
N ASN A 282 53.35 14.95 50.20
CA ASN A 282 53.22 16.02 48.92
C ASN A 282 54.40 16.37 47.69
N GLY A 283 54.66 17.16 46.46
CA GLY A 283 54.22 18.13 45.18
C GLY A 283 55.25 18.87 43.97
N SER A 284 55.01 19.52 42.67
CA SER A 284 55.96 20.31 41.51
C SER A 284 55.57 21.10 39.99
N GLN A 285 56.43 21.81 39.01
CA GLN A 285 56.25 22.65 37.56
C GLN A 285 57.49 23.10 36.43
N SER A 286 57.71 23.89 35.20
CA SER A 286 57.23 24.60 33.76
C SER A 286 58.22 25.48 32.61
N ASN A 287 58.02 25.89 31.20
CA ASN A 287 58.88 26.84 30.11
C ASN A 287 58.58 27.32 28.45
N HIS A 288 59.33 28.20 27.53
CA HIS A 288 59.15 28.72 25.94
C HIS A 288 60.12 29.72 24.89
N SER A 289 60.02 30.07 23.45
CA SER A 289 60.87 31.05 22.37
C SER A 289 60.59 31.49 20.72
N HIS A 290 61.33 32.38 19.79
CA HIS A 290 61.14 33.07 18.27
C HIS A 290 62.39 33.53 17.14
N CYS A 291 62.62 34.23 15.86
CA CYS A 291 62.15 35.04 14.47
C CYS A 291 63.17 35.48 13.10
N SER A 292 62.93 36.28 11.88
CA SER A 292 63.85 36.68 10.53
C SER A 292 63.56 37.77 9.19
N ALA A 293 64.40 38.13 8.03
CA ALA A 293 64.30 39.16 6.71
C ALA A 293 65.35 39.18 5.33
N SER A 294 65.66 39.91 4.06
CA SER A 294 65.44 41.05 2.85
C SER A 294 66.38 41.05 1.40
N GLY A 295 66.65 41.78 0.12
CA GLY A 295 66.45 42.99 -0.99
C GLY A 295 67.28 43.20 -2.52
N VAL A 296 67.16 44.18 -3.62
CA VAL A 296 67.71 44.28 -5.21
C VAL A 296 67.93 45.67 -6.26
N SER A 297 68.60 45.83 -7.57
CA SER A 297 68.71 47.03 -8.74
C SER A 297 69.46 47.07 -10.32
N GLY A 298 69.51 48.11 -11.36
CA GLY A 298 70.27 48.28 -12.85
C GLY A 298 70.19 49.50 -14.12
N GLY A 299 70.95 49.66 -15.36
CA GLY A 299 70.93 50.67 -16.70
C GLY A 299 72.13 50.85 -17.95
N GLY A 300 72.43 51.53 -19.24
CA GLY A 300 72.13 52.45 -20.59
C GLY A 300 73.35 52.92 -21.74
N GLY A 301 73.60 53.58 -23.05
CA GLY A 301 73.19 54.29 -24.51
C GLY A 301 74.26 55.02 -25.70
N ALA A 302 74.07 55.47 -27.09
CA ALA A 302 75.06 56.16 -28.26
C ALA A 302 74.71 56.84 -29.84
N ASN A 303 75.56 57.53 -30.84
CA ASN A 303 75.35 58.17 -32.38
C ASN A 303 76.47 58.90 -33.51
N ALA A 304 76.37 59.28 -34.93
CA ALA A 304 77.29 60.11 -36.05
C ALA A 304 77.02 60.52 -37.74
N ASN A 305 77.74 61.42 -38.68
CA ASN A 305 77.65 61.76 -40.31
C ASN A 305 78.64 62.80 -41.33
N ILE A 306 78.64 63.04 -42.79
CA ILE A 306 79.54 63.91 -43.90
C ILE A 306 79.18 64.47 -45.53
N PRO A 307 80.00 65.25 -46.50
CA PRO A 307 79.74 66.11 -47.90
C PRO A 307 80.59 66.23 -49.41
N LYS A 308 80.54 67.28 -50.46
CA LYS A 308 81.00 67.45 -52.06
C LYS A 308 81.63 68.83 -52.89
N ASP A 309 81.87 69.01 -54.32
CA ASP A 309 82.74 70.01 -55.29
C ASP A 309 82.39 70.60 -56.88
N ASP A 310 83.19 71.40 -57.82
CA ASP A 310 82.90 72.24 -59.22
C ASP A 310 83.98 72.79 -60.46
N ASP A 311 83.71 73.25 -61.84
CA ASP A 311 84.55 74.01 -63.03
C ASP A 311 83.96 74.77 -64.48
N VAL A 312 84.48 74.93 -65.83
CA VAL A 312 83.89 75.40 -67.25
C VAL A 312 83.29 74.25 -68.04
N LEU A 313 83.94 73.12 -67.79
CA LEU A 313 83.23 71.98 -67.28
C LEU A 313 81.79 72.36 -66.89
N LYS A 314 81.48 73.32 -65.97
CA LYS A 314 80.11 73.83 -65.67
C LYS A 314 79.10 73.87 -66.82
N GLU A 315 79.39 74.35 -68.03
CA GLU A 315 78.33 74.42 -69.06
C GLU A 315 78.09 73.06 -69.73
N LEU A 316 79.17 72.33 -70.02
CA LEU A 316 79.13 70.95 -70.52
C LEU A 316 78.73 69.95 -69.40
N GLU A 317 78.94 70.32 -68.15
CA GLU A 317 78.63 69.61 -66.91
C GLU A 317 77.21 69.92 -66.47
N MET A 318 76.67 71.14 -66.63
CA MET A 318 75.23 71.41 -66.52
C MET A 318 74.44 70.62 -67.56
N LEU A 319 74.96 70.47 -68.79
CA LEU A 319 74.31 69.61 -69.79
C LEU A 319 74.44 68.12 -69.44
N LYS A 320 75.58 67.66 -68.90
CA LYS A 320 75.71 66.30 -68.36
C LYS A 320 74.85 66.09 -67.11
N GLU A 321 74.72 67.05 -66.22
CA GLU A 321 73.92 67.03 -65.00
C GLU A 321 72.43 67.08 -65.36
N LEU A 322 72.03 67.79 -66.43
CA LEU A 322 70.66 67.73 -66.95
C LEU A 322 70.35 66.39 -67.65
N CYS A 323 71.32 65.81 -68.37
CA CYS A 323 71.19 64.48 -68.93
C CYS A 323 71.16 63.39 -67.84
N ALA A 324 72.07 63.46 -66.86
CA ALA A 324 72.16 62.55 -65.73
C ALA A 324 70.98 62.72 -64.76
N SER A 325 70.46 63.94 -64.59
CA SER A 325 69.22 64.20 -63.85
C SER A 325 68.01 63.58 -64.56
N ARG A 326 67.94 63.64 -65.90
CA ARG A 326 66.91 62.92 -66.67
C ARG A 326 67.08 61.41 -66.69
N GLU A 327 68.32 60.93 -66.74
CA GLU A 327 68.65 59.50 -66.65
C GLU A 327 68.33 58.98 -65.25
N GLN A 328 68.58 59.78 -64.20
CA GLN A 328 68.16 59.54 -62.83
C GLN A 328 66.64 59.60 -62.69
N GLU A 329 65.93 60.61 -63.20
CA GLU A 329 64.46 60.66 -63.23
C GLU A 329 63.87 59.41 -63.91
N LEU A 330 64.47 58.96 -65.02
CA LEU A 330 64.05 57.74 -65.72
C LEU A 330 64.36 56.47 -64.93
N ASN A 331 65.50 56.40 -64.25
CA ASN A 331 65.86 55.28 -63.37
C ASN A 331 64.96 55.25 -62.12
N ASP A 332 64.76 56.39 -61.45
CA ASP A 332 63.86 56.55 -60.30
C ASP A 332 62.41 56.17 -60.66
N ILE A 333 61.93 56.53 -61.86
CA ILE A 333 60.62 56.10 -62.39
C ILE A 333 60.61 54.60 -62.73
N THR A 334 61.72 54.05 -63.24
CA THR A 334 61.83 52.62 -63.56
C THR A 334 61.85 51.77 -62.29
N ASP A 335 62.56 52.21 -61.25
CA ASP A 335 62.62 51.57 -59.94
C ASP A 335 61.28 51.70 -59.21
N GLN A 336 60.57 52.83 -59.32
CA GLN A 336 59.19 52.96 -58.84
C GLN A 336 58.23 52.00 -59.56
N LEU A 337 58.35 51.86 -60.88
CA LEU A 337 57.55 50.90 -61.66
C LEU A 337 57.89 49.45 -61.31
N ALA A 338 59.17 49.13 -61.07
CA ALA A 338 59.62 47.82 -60.60
C ALA A 338 59.08 47.52 -59.19
N HIS A 339 59.14 48.49 -58.27
CA HIS A 339 58.60 48.39 -56.91
C HIS A 339 57.09 48.12 -56.94
N VAL A 340 56.31 48.94 -57.65
CA VAL A 340 54.85 48.78 -57.76
C VAL A 340 54.48 47.46 -58.46
N THR A 341 55.29 46.98 -59.40
CA THR A 341 55.08 45.67 -60.03
C THR A 341 55.37 44.52 -59.05
N ALA A 342 56.45 44.59 -58.29
CA ALA A 342 56.79 43.61 -57.25
C ALA A 342 55.77 43.61 -56.10
N GLU A 343 55.28 44.76 -55.67
CA GLU A 343 54.19 44.88 -54.68
C GLU A 343 52.89 44.27 -55.21
N LYS A 344 52.54 44.53 -56.47
CA LYS A 344 51.37 43.91 -57.12
C LYS A 344 51.50 42.39 -57.20
N GLU A 345 52.68 41.87 -57.56
CA GLU A 345 52.92 40.42 -57.61
C GLU A 345 52.90 39.78 -56.23
N LYS A 346 53.49 40.45 -55.22
CA LYS A 346 53.40 40.04 -53.82
C LYS A 346 51.96 40.00 -53.33
N LEU A 347 51.19 41.08 -53.49
CA LEU A 347 49.78 41.15 -53.11
C LEU A 347 48.92 40.11 -53.84
N ALA A 348 49.27 39.76 -55.09
CA ALA A 348 48.62 38.69 -55.83
C ALA A 348 48.99 37.27 -55.33
N MET A 349 50.18 37.07 -54.74
CA MET A 349 50.52 35.83 -54.02
C MET A 349 49.83 35.78 -52.66
N ASP A 350 49.83 36.88 -51.91
CA ASP A 350 49.19 37.02 -50.59
C ASP A 350 47.67 36.76 -50.69
N LEU A 351 47.00 37.28 -51.73
CA LEU A 351 45.58 36.99 -52.04
C LEU A 351 45.31 35.52 -52.42
N LYS A 352 46.30 34.85 -53.03
CA LYS A 352 46.15 33.46 -53.51
C LYS A 352 46.43 32.43 -52.41
N ASN A 353 47.32 32.78 -51.48
CA ASN A 353 47.73 31.96 -50.34
C ASN A 353 47.28 32.63 -49.03
N LEU A 354 46.01 33.05 -48.96
CA LEU A 354 45.47 33.80 -47.83
C LEU A 354 45.66 33.00 -46.52
N PRO A 355 46.33 33.54 -45.48
CA PRO A 355 46.62 32.77 -44.28
C PRO A 355 45.36 32.30 -43.55
N ASP A 356 45.43 31.09 -42.98
CA ASP A 356 44.38 30.47 -42.16
C ASP A 356 43.89 31.41 -41.04
N GLU A 357 44.77 32.21 -40.46
CA GLU A 357 44.46 33.17 -39.40
C GLU A 357 43.60 34.34 -39.88
N VAL A 358 43.76 34.77 -41.15
CA VAL A 358 42.89 35.76 -41.78
C VAL A 358 41.49 35.15 -41.99
N ILE A 359 41.42 33.92 -42.47
CA ILE A 359 40.14 33.20 -42.67
C ILE A 359 39.42 32.98 -41.33
N ARG A 360 40.15 32.61 -40.27
CA ARG A 360 39.59 32.48 -38.91
C ARG A 360 39.25 33.82 -38.26
N SER A 361 39.76 34.94 -38.79
CA SER A 361 39.43 36.29 -38.30
C SER A 361 38.15 36.87 -38.89
N THR A 362 37.60 36.30 -39.98
CA THR A 362 36.35 36.83 -40.56
C THR A 362 35.13 36.39 -39.76
N GLU A 363 34.13 37.28 -39.68
CA GLU A 363 32.93 37.06 -38.87
C GLU A 363 32.14 35.84 -39.34
N GLU A 364 32.10 35.56 -40.65
CA GLU A 364 31.40 34.40 -41.22
C GLU A 364 32.02 33.08 -40.75
N PHE A 365 33.35 32.99 -40.69
CA PHE A 365 34.02 31.80 -40.17
C PHE A 365 33.75 31.63 -38.67
N GLN A 366 33.81 32.71 -37.89
CA GLN A 366 33.56 32.66 -36.45
C GLN A 366 32.11 32.30 -36.11
N ILE A 367 31.14 32.79 -36.89
CA ILE A 367 29.72 32.40 -36.78
C ILE A 367 29.55 30.91 -37.10
N ILE A 368 30.15 30.42 -38.19
CA ILE A 368 30.10 29.00 -38.58
C ILE A 368 30.80 28.11 -37.54
N GLN A 369 31.95 28.52 -37.00
CA GLN A 369 32.67 27.80 -35.95
C GLN A 369 31.85 27.75 -34.65
N THR A 370 31.23 28.86 -34.25
CA THR A 370 30.38 28.93 -33.06
C THR A 370 29.15 28.04 -33.22
N TYR A 371 28.49 28.09 -34.39
CA TYR A 371 27.35 27.22 -34.69
C TYR A 371 27.74 25.74 -34.75
N TYR A 372 28.88 25.40 -35.36
CA TYR A 372 29.40 24.04 -35.38
C TYR A 372 29.70 23.53 -33.96
N THR A 373 30.33 24.35 -33.12
CA THR A 373 30.64 24.01 -31.72
C THR A 373 29.35 23.75 -30.94
N PHE A 374 28.38 24.67 -31.01
CA PHE A 374 27.06 24.49 -30.41
C PHE A 374 26.35 23.21 -30.89
N MET A 375 26.41 22.90 -32.19
CA MET A 375 25.82 21.68 -32.73
C MET A 375 26.56 20.41 -32.27
N VAL A 376 27.88 20.46 -32.05
CA VAL A 376 28.64 19.34 -31.46
C VAL A 376 28.27 19.15 -29.98
N ASP A 377 28.23 20.24 -29.21
CA ASP A 377 27.87 20.22 -27.79
C ASP A 377 26.44 19.71 -27.58
N GLU A 378 25.47 20.16 -28.39
CA GLU A 378 24.08 19.69 -28.34
C GLU A 378 23.95 18.22 -28.79
N ASN A 379 24.72 17.76 -29.79
CA ASN A 379 24.76 16.34 -30.14
C ASN A 379 25.34 15.48 -29.01
N GLN A 380 26.35 15.98 -28.30
CA GLN A 380 26.92 15.27 -27.15
C GLN A 380 25.95 15.28 -25.96
N ARG A 381 25.28 16.41 -25.67
CA ARG A 381 24.21 16.52 -24.66
C ARG A 381 23.06 15.53 -24.93
N LEU A 382 22.56 15.49 -26.16
CA LEU A 382 21.50 14.55 -26.57
C LEU A 382 21.95 13.09 -26.52
N LYS A 383 23.22 12.81 -26.80
CA LYS A 383 23.81 11.47 -26.69
C LYS A 383 23.89 11.03 -25.22
N ASP A 384 24.35 11.90 -24.33
CA ASP A 384 24.45 11.62 -22.89
C ASP A 384 23.06 11.46 -22.25
N GLU A 385 22.09 12.29 -22.64
CA GLU A 385 20.67 12.15 -22.26
C GLU A 385 20.11 10.80 -22.72
N LYS A 386 20.38 10.40 -23.97
CA LYS A 386 19.98 9.10 -24.52
C LYS A 386 20.69 7.93 -23.83
N ASP A 387 21.97 8.05 -23.45
CA ASP A 387 22.71 6.99 -22.74
C ASP A 387 22.23 6.87 -21.29
N ALA A 388 21.85 7.97 -20.63
CA ALA A 388 21.20 7.96 -19.32
C ALA A 388 19.81 7.31 -19.35
N VAL A 389 18.97 7.60 -20.35
CA VAL A 389 17.66 6.92 -20.53
C VAL A 389 17.83 5.42 -20.81
N VAL A 390 18.86 5.02 -21.57
CA VAL A 390 19.18 3.59 -21.78
C VAL A 390 19.60 2.91 -20.47
N LEU A 391 20.39 3.58 -19.62
CA LEU A 391 20.76 3.06 -18.29
C LEU A 391 19.52 2.91 -17.40
N GLN A 392 18.67 3.93 -17.30
CA GLN A 392 17.41 3.87 -16.52
C GLN A 392 16.48 2.75 -17.01
N MET A 393 16.36 2.52 -18.32
CA MET A 393 15.59 1.39 -18.83
C MET A 393 16.22 0.03 -18.48
N ALA A 394 17.56 -0.08 -18.40
CA ALA A 394 18.23 -1.29 -17.95
C ALA A 394 18.03 -1.54 -16.45
N GLU A 395 18.11 -0.49 -15.62
CA GLU A 395 17.84 -0.54 -14.18
C GLU A 395 16.39 -0.94 -13.88
N MET A 396 15.41 -0.28 -14.51
CA MET A 396 13.99 -0.66 -14.40
C MET A 396 13.73 -2.09 -14.85
N LYS A 397 14.35 -2.53 -15.96
CA LYS A 397 14.23 -3.92 -16.44
C LYS A 397 14.82 -4.93 -15.44
N ASN A 398 15.95 -4.62 -14.82
CA ASN A 398 16.55 -5.46 -13.79
C ASN A 398 15.67 -5.52 -12.54
N HIS A 399 15.14 -4.38 -12.09
CA HIS A 399 14.22 -4.31 -10.95
C HIS A 399 12.96 -5.16 -11.18
N TYR A 400 12.31 -5.04 -12.34
CA TYR A 400 11.17 -5.91 -12.69
C TYR A 400 11.57 -7.40 -12.80
N ALA A 401 12.77 -7.72 -13.33
CA ALA A 401 13.25 -9.10 -13.40
C ALA A 401 13.62 -9.70 -12.04
N GLU A 402 13.90 -8.86 -11.03
CA GLU A 402 14.10 -9.28 -9.64
C GLU A 402 12.75 -9.41 -8.91
N GLN A 403 11.82 -8.46 -9.12
CA GLN A 403 10.46 -8.52 -8.61
C GLN A 403 9.69 -9.76 -9.10
N MET A 404 9.84 -10.13 -10.38
CA MET A 404 9.27 -11.36 -10.94
C MET A 404 9.77 -12.59 -10.18
N LYS A 405 11.08 -12.71 -9.94
CA LYS A 405 11.66 -13.84 -9.19
C LYS A 405 11.18 -13.91 -7.74
N THR A 406 10.96 -12.77 -7.09
CA THR A 406 10.37 -12.77 -5.73
C THR A 406 8.92 -13.25 -5.75
N MET A 407 8.11 -12.84 -6.73
CA MET A 407 6.74 -13.34 -6.87
C MET A 407 6.71 -14.84 -7.23
N GLU A 408 7.57 -15.31 -8.13
CA GLU A 408 7.73 -16.73 -8.47
C GLU A 408 8.08 -17.56 -7.21
N ALA A 409 9.02 -17.09 -6.39
CA ALA A 409 9.41 -17.76 -5.14
C ALA A 409 8.34 -17.70 -4.04
N GLU A 410 7.51 -16.66 -4.00
CA GLU A 410 6.36 -16.55 -3.10
C GLU A 410 5.20 -17.45 -3.55
N GLU A 411 4.97 -17.58 -4.86
CA GLU A 411 3.99 -18.52 -5.42
C GLU A 411 4.39 -19.97 -5.12
N ASP A 412 5.65 -20.36 -5.38
CA ASP A 412 6.18 -21.68 -5.03
C ASP A 412 5.97 -22.00 -3.53
N GLN A 413 6.26 -21.05 -2.64
CA GLN A 413 6.01 -21.21 -1.21
C GLN A 413 4.52 -21.28 -0.85
N SER A 414 3.65 -20.63 -1.62
CA SER A 414 2.19 -20.73 -1.47
C SER A 414 1.69 -22.12 -1.91
N GLN A 415 2.12 -22.59 -3.09
CA GLN A 415 1.81 -23.92 -3.60
C GLN A 415 2.31 -25.02 -2.67
N GLN A 416 3.54 -24.93 -2.15
CA GLN A 416 4.08 -25.88 -1.18
C GLN A 416 3.26 -25.92 0.13
N ARG A 417 2.83 -24.77 0.66
CA ARG A 417 1.94 -24.70 1.83
C ARG A 417 0.56 -25.31 1.56
N MET A 418 0.01 -25.08 0.37
CA MET A 418 -1.26 -25.69 -0.08
C MET A 418 -1.14 -27.23 -0.16
N ILE A 419 -0.07 -27.75 -0.77
CA ILE A 419 0.20 -29.19 -0.89
C ILE A 419 0.39 -29.84 0.49
N ALA A 420 1.15 -29.21 1.38
CA ALA A 420 1.33 -29.68 2.76
C ALA A 420 0.01 -29.70 3.55
N SER A 421 -0.86 -28.70 3.34
CA SER A 421 -2.19 -28.65 3.94
C SER A 421 -3.11 -29.76 3.41
N SER A 422 -3.13 -30.00 2.08
CA SER A 422 -3.88 -31.11 1.46
C SER A 422 -3.44 -32.45 2.03
N LYS A 423 -2.13 -32.73 2.04
CA LYS A 423 -1.57 -33.96 2.59
C LYS A 423 -1.95 -34.18 4.05
N LYS A 424 -1.92 -33.13 4.88
CA LYS A 424 -2.35 -33.19 6.29
C LYS A 424 -3.85 -33.44 6.45
N MET A 425 -4.68 -32.98 5.50
CA MET A 425 -6.11 -33.28 5.47
C MET A 425 -6.39 -34.71 4.97
N GLU A 426 -5.65 -35.20 3.98
CA GLU A 426 -5.69 -36.58 3.50
C GLU A 426 -5.30 -37.57 4.62
N GLU A 427 -4.25 -37.27 5.39
CA GLU A 427 -3.85 -38.02 6.59
C GLU A 427 -4.95 -38.05 7.64
N ARG A 428 -5.61 -36.91 7.90
CA ARG A 428 -6.79 -36.84 8.80
C ARG A 428 -7.97 -37.66 8.28
N PHE A 429 -8.26 -37.63 6.98
CA PHE A 429 -9.33 -38.44 6.39
C PHE A 429 -8.99 -39.94 6.40
N ALA A 430 -7.73 -40.33 6.25
CA ALA A 430 -7.29 -41.71 6.39
C ALA A 430 -7.45 -42.20 7.85
N GLN A 431 -7.07 -41.37 8.83
CA GLN A 431 -7.28 -41.68 10.24
C GLN A 431 -8.78 -41.79 10.59
N LEU A 432 -9.62 -40.84 10.15
CA LEU A 432 -11.06 -40.86 10.41
C LEU A 432 -11.75 -42.09 9.77
N ARG A 433 -11.28 -42.58 8.62
CA ARG A 433 -11.75 -43.85 8.02
C ARG A 433 -11.39 -45.06 8.88
N LYS A 434 -10.16 -45.10 9.42
CA LYS A 434 -9.71 -46.15 10.34
C LYS A 434 -10.51 -46.14 11.64
N ASP A 435 -10.77 -44.96 12.21
CA ASP A 435 -11.56 -44.82 13.43
C ASP A 435 -13.03 -45.24 13.21
N TYR A 436 -13.60 -44.92 12.05
CA TYR A 436 -14.91 -45.43 11.62
C TYR A 436 -14.94 -46.95 11.44
N GLU A 437 -13.90 -47.55 10.86
CA GLU A 437 -13.81 -49.00 10.67
C GLU A 437 -13.69 -49.75 12.01
N ILE A 438 -12.90 -49.22 12.96
CA ILE A 438 -12.83 -49.71 14.34
C ILE A 438 -14.22 -49.63 15.00
N LEU A 439 -14.86 -48.46 14.98
CA LEU A 439 -16.18 -48.26 15.58
C LEU A 439 -17.27 -49.13 14.92
N SER A 440 -17.15 -49.43 13.63
CA SER A 440 -18.04 -50.36 12.92
C SER A 440 -17.87 -51.81 13.39
N VAL A 441 -16.64 -52.23 13.70
CA VAL A 441 -16.34 -53.55 14.28
C VAL A 441 -16.81 -53.62 15.74
N GLU A 442 -16.53 -52.60 16.56
CA GLU A 442 -16.99 -52.51 17.94
C GLU A 442 -18.53 -52.55 18.02
N TYR A 443 -19.22 -51.74 17.22
CA TYR A 443 -20.68 -51.74 17.16
C TYR A 443 -21.22 -53.14 16.80
N ARG A 444 -20.65 -53.78 15.77
CA ARG A 444 -21.04 -55.14 15.36
C ARG A 444 -20.85 -56.16 16.48
N GLN A 445 -19.71 -56.13 17.17
CA GLN A 445 -19.47 -56.98 18.35
C GLN A 445 -20.46 -56.72 19.49
N THR A 446 -20.85 -55.47 19.73
CA THR A 446 -21.90 -55.17 20.74
C THR A 446 -23.28 -55.67 20.33
N VAL A 447 -23.62 -55.65 19.03
CA VAL A 447 -24.86 -56.22 18.51
C VAL A 447 -24.84 -57.74 18.66
N GLU A 448 -23.80 -58.41 18.17
CA GLU A 448 -23.60 -59.87 18.29
C GLU A 448 -23.65 -60.33 19.77
N ALA A 449 -23.01 -59.59 20.69
CA ALA A 449 -23.10 -59.85 22.12
C ALA A 449 -24.50 -59.60 22.70
N SER A 450 -25.26 -58.62 22.20
CA SER A 450 -26.65 -58.38 22.62
C SER A 450 -27.61 -59.47 22.13
N GLU A 451 -27.37 -60.03 20.94
CA GLU A 451 -28.13 -61.14 20.38
C GLU A 451 -27.79 -62.47 21.07
N ALA A 452 -26.54 -62.68 21.47
CA ALA A 452 -26.12 -63.80 22.31
C ALA A 452 -26.80 -63.82 23.70
N ASN A 453 -27.20 -62.66 24.23
CA ASN A 453 -28.04 -62.53 25.43
C ASN A 453 -29.55 -62.79 25.16
N GLY A 454 -29.89 -63.27 23.96
CA GLY A 454 -31.24 -63.51 23.45
C GLY A 454 -32.22 -64.24 24.38
N PRO A 455 -31.84 -65.31 25.11
CA PRO A 455 -32.78 -66.04 25.99
C PRO A 455 -33.37 -65.14 27.08
N ASN A 456 -32.50 -64.49 27.88
CA ASN A 456 -32.93 -63.55 28.91
C ASN A 456 -33.73 -62.38 28.32
N ALA A 457 -33.30 -61.86 27.16
CA ALA A 457 -33.98 -60.78 26.46
C ALA A 457 -35.35 -61.18 25.86
N PHE A 458 -35.65 -62.47 25.71
CA PHE A 458 -36.97 -62.99 25.35
C PHE A 458 -37.86 -63.13 26.59
N ASP A 459 -37.33 -63.67 27.68
CA ASP A 459 -38.07 -63.86 28.94
C ASP A 459 -38.45 -62.53 29.60
N TYR A 460 -37.57 -61.52 29.56
CA TYR A 460 -37.92 -60.16 30.00
C TYR A 460 -39.04 -59.54 29.16
N ARG A 461 -39.08 -59.77 27.83
CA ARG A 461 -40.18 -59.28 26.99
C ARG A 461 -41.49 -60.02 27.26
N THR A 462 -41.45 -61.32 27.50
CA THR A 462 -42.62 -62.15 27.80
C THR A 462 -43.22 -61.83 29.18
N THR A 463 -42.39 -61.65 30.20
CA THR A 463 -42.82 -61.23 31.55
C THR A 463 -43.40 -59.82 31.55
N VAL A 464 -42.78 -58.85 30.87
CA VAL A 464 -43.33 -57.48 30.73
C VAL A 464 -44.66 -57.47 29.97
N ALA A 465 -44.83 -58.27 28.92
CA ALA A 465 -46.13 -58.41 28.24
C ALA A 465 -47.21 -59.00 29.17
N THR A 466 -46.83 -59.99 29.98
CA THR A 466 -47.74 -60.64 30.95
C THR A 466 -48.18 -59.67 32.05
N LEU A 467 -47.25 -58.89 32.62
CA LEU A 467 -47.54 -57.87 33.62
C LEU A 467 -48.44 -56.76 33.08
N ASN A 468 -48.21 -56.29 31.84
CA ASN A 468 -49.09 -55.29 31.21
C ASN A 468 -50.52 -55.80 31.04
N ASN A 469 -50.71 -57.06 30.66
CA ASN A 469 -52.04 -57.69 30.57
C ASN A 469 -52.73 -57.79 31.94
N GLN A 470 -51.99 -58.14 33.01
CA GLN A 470 -52.52 -58.15 34.38
C GLN A 470 -52.92 -56.74 34.84
N MET A 471 -52.11 -55.71 34.57
CA MET A 471 -52.45 -54.31 34.85
C MET A 471 -53.70 -53.84 34.08
N ALA A 472 -53.90 -54.30 32.84
CA ALA A 472 -55.09 -53.99 32.06
C ALA A 472 -56.36 -54.64 32.66
N LEU A 473 -56.29 -55.89 33.10
CA LEU A 473 -57.38 -56.58 33.79
C LEU A 473 -57.74 -55.89 35.11
N ILE A 474 -56.75 -55.56 35.95
CA ILE A 474 -56.97 -54.84 37.22
C ILE A 474 -57.65 -53.48 36.97
N ARG A 475 -57.20 -52.72 35.97
CA ARG A 475 -57.85 -51.45 35.57
C ARG A 475 -59.32 -51.66 35.14
N ALA A 476 -59.61 -52.72 34.39
CA ALA A 476 -60.97 -53.05 33.98
C ALA A 476 -61.86 -53.43 35.18
N ASP A 477 -61.34 -54.17 36.16
CA ASP A 477 -62.09 -54.51 37.38
C ASP A 477 -62.28 -53.29 38.30
N CYS A 478 -61.28 -52.42 38.46
CA CYS A 478 -61.45 -51.13 39.14
C CYS A 478 -62.58 -50.28 38.51
N LEU A 479 -62.72 -50.30 37.18
CA LEU A 479 -63.84 -49.63 36.49
C LEU A 479 -65.19 -50.29 36.79
N LYS A 480 -65.28 -51.63 36.81
CA LYS A 480 -66.49 -52.37 37.22
C LYS A 480 -66.88 -52.05 38.67
N PHE A 481 -65.92 -52.02 39.60
CA PHE A 481 -66.17 -51.63 40.99
C PHE A 481 -66.63 -50.18 41.10
N LYS A 482 -66.03 -49.25 40.35
CA LYS A 482 -66.45 -47.84 40.29
C LYS A 482 -67.87 -47.66 39.73
N GLN A 483 -68.29 -48.50 38.77
CA GLN A 483 -69.69 -48.56 38.32
C GLN A 483 -70.62 -49.12 39.40
N LYS A 484 -70.29 -50.26 40.01
CA LYS A 484 -71.08 -50.86 41.10
C LYS A 484 -71.29 -49.89 42.27
N TRP A 485 -70.24 -49.19 42.67
CA TRP A 485 -70.29 -48.13 43.70
C TRP A 485 -71.22 -46.99 43.29
N LYS A 486 -71.11 -46.47 42.04
CA LYS A 486 -72.03 -45.45 41.54
C LYS A 486 -73.50 -45.91 41.58
N THR A 487 -73.80 -47.15 41.20
CA THR A 487 -75.17 -47.69 41.25
C THR A 487 -75.69 -47.88 42.68
N ALA A 488 -74.81 -48.25 43.62
CA ALA A 488 -75.17 -48.32 45.04
C ALA A 488 -75.45 -46.93 45.62
N VAL A 489 -74.64 -45.92 45.29
CA VAL A 489 -74.85 -44.53 45.70
C VAL A 489 -76.16 -43.96 45.13
N THR A 490 -76.48 -44.18 43.85
CA THR A 490 -77.77 -43.74 43.30
C THR A 490 -78.96 -44.48 43.91
N GLY A 491 -78.79 -45.76 44.29
CA GLY A 491 -79.75 -46.52 45.09
C GLY A 491 -79.98 -45.92 46.48
N LEU A 492 -78.90 -45.56 47.18
CA LEU A 492 -78.97 -44.88 48.49
C LEU A 492 -79.66 -43.52 48.37
N SER A 493 -79.35 -42.69 47.37
CA SER A 493 -80.05 -41.42 47.14
C SER A 493 -81.54 -41.60 46.79
N SER A 494 -81.91 -42.70 46.12
CA SER A 494 -83.31 -43.06 45.90
C SER A 494 -84.02 -43.42 47.21
N MET A 495 -83.38 -44.21 48.08
CA MET A 495 -83.94 -44.56 49.39
C MET A 495 -83.98 -43.37 50.35
N GLN A 496 -82.98 -42.47 50.33
CA GLN A 496 -83.00 -41.21 51.07
C GLN A 496 -84.20 -40.34 50.65
N ARG A 497 -84.48 -40.20 49.35
CA ARG A 497 -85.68 -39.48 48.89
C ARG A 497 -87.00 -40.13 49.37
N LYS A 498 -87.07 -41.46 49.43
CA LYS A 498 -88.23 -42.17 49.97
C LYS A 498 -88.37 -41.94 51.48
N MET A 499 -87.28 -42.07 52.23
CA MET A 499 -87.22 -41.76 53.67
C MET A 499 -87.63 -40.32 53.95
N GLU A 500 -87.19 -39.35 53.15
CA GLU A 500 -87.56 -37.94 53.29
C GLU A 500 -89.05 -37.70 52.95
N SER A 501 -89.58 -38.39 51.93
CA SER A 501 -91.01 -38.32 51.62
C SER A 501 -91.91 -38.91 52.71
N GLU A 502 -91.47 -39.98 53.38
CA GLU A 502 -92.18 -40.55 54.53
C GLU A 502 -91.94 -39.73 55.82
N ARG A 503 -90.79 -39.07 55.98
CA ARG A 503 -90.58 -38.05 57.03
C ARG A 503 -91.56 -36.89 56.89
N MET A 504 -91.67 -36.31 55.69
CA MET A 504 -92.65 -35.26 55.36
C MET A 504 -94.11 -35.73 55.57
N ARG A 505 -94.37 -37.04 55.44
CA ARG A 505 -95.69 -37.65 55.70
C ARG A 505 -95.96 -37.80 57.21
N MET A 506 -94.96 -38.22 57.98
CA MET A 506 -95.00 -38.31 59.46
C MET A 506 -95.13 -36.92 60.10
N GLN A 507 -94.39 -35.92 59.60
CA GLN A 507 -94.33 -34.55 60.13
C GLN A 507 -95.67 -33.79 59.98
N LYS A 508 -96.70 -34.39 59.39
CA LYS A 508 -98.04 -33.81 59.22
C LYS A 508 -99.03 -34.16 60.34
N TYR A 509 -98.63 -34.96 61.34
CA TYR A 509 -99.51 -35.38 62.44
C TYR A 509 -98.88 -35.22 63.83
N VAL A 510 -99.65 -34.60 64.73
CA VAL A 510 -99.45 -34.48 66.19
C VAL A 510 -98.24 -33.65 66.64
N LEU A 511 -98.52 -32.41 67.07
CA LEU A 511 -97.79 -31.79 68.17
C LEU A 511 -98.31 -32.38 69.48
N ILE A 512 -97.42 -32.56 70.47
CA ILE A 512 -97.63 -32.17 71.87
C ILE A 512 -96.23 -31.86 72.43
N PRO A 513 -95.97 -30.63 72.92
CA PRO A 513 -94.71 -30.28 73.56
C PRO A 513 -94.80 -30.37 75.08
N LEU A 514 -93.69 -30.74 75.73
CA LEU A 514 -93.29 -30.19 77.02
C LEU A 514 -91.79 -29.91 76.96
N ASN A 515 -91.40 -28.75 77.49
CA ASN A 515 -90.01 -28.36 77.71
C ASN A 515 -89.58 -28.86 79.09
N GLU A 516 -88.28 -28.94 79.35
CA GLU A 516 -87.63 -28.08 80.36
C GLU A 516 -86.09 -28.22 80.33
N GLU A 517 -85.42 -27.25 80.96
CA GLU A 517 -83.98 -27.13 81.23
C GLU A 517 -83.00 -26.96 80.04
N ASP A 518 -82.73 -25.70 79.71
CA ASP A 518 -81.49 -25.25 79.08
C ASP A 518 -80.28 -25.42 80.03
N ILE A 519 -79.10 -25.78 79.48
CA ILE A 519 -77.75 -25.23 79.76
C ILE A 519 -76.80 -25.93 78.77
N LYS A 520 -76.19 -25.29 77.76
CA LYS A 520 -75.25 -24.16 77.67
C LYS A 520 -73.79 -24.44 78.05
N ASP A 521 -72.97 -24.28 77.00
CA ASP A 521 -71.63 -23.71 76.99
C ASP A 521 -70.45 -24.50 77.59
N LEU A 522 -69.26 -24.10 77.10
CA LEU A 522 -67.90 -24.50 77.45
C LEU A 522 -67.34 -25.80 76.82
N ALA A 523 -66.10 -25.68 76.37
CA ALA A 523 -65.26 -26.70 75.73
C ALA A 523 -64.01 -26.95 76.58
N ASP A 524 -63.33 -28.06 76.31
CA ASP A 524 -62.00 -28.44 76.85
C ASP A 524 -62.00 -28.70 78.39
N PRO A 525 -61.02 -29.46 78.96
CA PRO A 525 -59.66 -29.68 78.46
C PRO A 525 -59.13 -31.14 78.56
N GLU A 526 -57.79 -31.28 78.43
CA GLU A 526 -56.83 -32.06 79.24
C GLU A 526 -57.34 -33.29 80.06
N GLU A 527 -56.59 -34.37 80.26
CA GLU A 527 -55.20 -34.74 79.90
C GLU A 527 -55.08 -36.29 79.99
N GLU A 528 -54.15 -36.93 79.25
CA GLU A 528 -53.13 -37.79 79.86
C GLU A 528 -52.13 -38.37 78.83
N SER A 529 -50.87 -38.20 79.23
CA SER A 529 -49.54 -38.51 78.69
C SER A 529 -49.25 -40.02 78.52
N PRO A 530 -48.01 -40.46 78.16
CA PRO A 530 -46.80 -39.69 77.81
C PRO A 530 -45.98 -40.20 76.59
N SER A 531 -44.88 -39.48 76.30
CA SER A 531 -43.57 -39.93 75.78
C SER A 531 -43.52 -40.87 74.55
N THR A 532 -43.03 -40.45 73.38
CA THR A 532 -41.61 -40.13 73.04
C THR A 532 -40.61 -41.26 73.32
N GLU A 533 -39.81 -41.62 72.30
CA GLU A 533 -38.39 -41.24 72.30
C GLU A 533 -37.80 -41.23 70.88
N ASP A 534 -36.89 -40.29 70.64
CA ASP A 534 -36.03 -40.24 69.46
C ASP A 534 -34.63 -40.71 69.88
N GLY A 535 -33.84 -41.28 68.96
CA GLY A 535 -32.69 -42.10 69.31
C GLY A 535 -31.44 -41.31 69.75
N THR A 536 -30.65 -41.87 70.67
CA THR A 536 -29.18 -41.72 70.61
C THR A 536 -28.45 -42.82 71.36
N ALA A 537 -27.31 -43.28 70.83
CA ALA A 537 -26.49 -44.31 71.44
C ALA A 537 -25.32 -43.71 72.25
N ASN A 538 -25.14 -44.17 73.50
CA ASN A 538 -23.87 -44.25 74.25
C ASN A 538 -24.11 -44.88 75.63
N GLY A 539 -23.33 -45.87 76.08
CA GLY A 539 -23.57 -46.48 77.40
C GLY A 539 -22.87 -47.80 77.72
N ILE A 540 -21.54 -47.84 77.61
CA ILE A 540 -20.70 -49.03 77.86
C ILE A 540 -20.95 -49.69 79.24
N THR A 541 -21.14 -51.03 79.25
CA THR A 541 -21.08 -51.99 80.40
C THR A 541 -22.08 -51.87 81.57
N LYS A 542 -22.93 -52.91 81.76
CA LYS A 542 -23.26 -53.45 83.11
C LYS A 542 -23.96 -54.82 83.24
N GLU A 543 -24.00 -55.68 82.22
CA GLU A 543 -24.94 -56.83 82.21
C GLU A 543 -24.35 -58.24 82.49
N THR A 544 -23.14 -58.34 83.03
CA THR A 544 -22.51 -59.64 83.40
C THR A 544 -22.64 -60.01 84.88
N SER A 545 -23.47 -59.29 85.65
CA SER A 545 -23.57 -59.42 87.12
C SER A 545 -24.83 -60.17 87.61
N ALA A 546 -25.86 -60.33 86.76
CA ALA A 546 -27.12 -60.99 87.14
C ALA A 546 -27.02 -62.52 87.12
N LEU A 547 -26.63 -63.10 85.98
CA LEU A 547 -26.57 -64.56 85.77
C LEU A 547 -25.65 -65.30 86.76
N VAL A 548 -24.58 -64.63 87.22
CA VAL A 548 -23.62 -65.21 88.19
C VAL A 548 -24.18 -65.33 89.61
N LYS A 549 -25.29 -64.63 89.94
CA LYS A 549 -25.96 -64.75 91.24
C LYS A 549 -26.88 -65.97 91.30
N LEU A 550 -27.77 -66.12 90.31
CA LEU A 550 -28.72 -67.23 90.21
C LEU A 550 -28.02 -68.61 90.23
N GLU A 551 -26.90 -68.76 89.50
CA GLU A 551 -26.14 -70.00 89.46
C GLU A 551 -25.40 -70.33 90.78
N LYS A 552 -25.19 -69.34 91.66
CA LYS A 552 -24.67 -69.55 93.02
C LYS A 552 -25.77 -69.96 94.00
N GLU A 553 -26.95 -69.34 93.92
CA GLU A 553 -28.11 -69.68 94.75
C GLU A 553 -28.61 -71.10 94.45
N LYS A 554 -28.66 -71.48 93.16
CA LYS A 554 -28.95 -72.85 92.70
C LYS A 554 -28.03 -73.89 93.34
N LYS A 555 -26.71 -73.62 93.39
CA LYS A 555 -25.73 -74.52 94.04
C LYS A 555 -25.88 -74.59 95.57
N LEU A 556 -26.23 -73.48 96.23
CA LEU A 556 -26.49 -73.45 97.68
C LEU A 556 -27.74 -74.25 98.07
N LEU A 557 -28.83 -74.12 97.31
CA LEU A 557 -30.05 -74.91 97.51
C LEU A 557 -29.80 -76.41 97.27
N GLN A 558 -29.06 -76.76 96.21
CA GLN A 558 -28.68 -78.16 95.93
C GLN A 558 -27.86 -78.78 97.08
N ALA A 559 -26.98 -78.01 97.71
CA ALA A 559 -26.21 -78.45 98.88
C ALA A 559 -27.11 -78.67 100.11
N SER A 560 -28.07 -77.78 100.37
CA SER A 560 -29.04 -77.89 101.48
C SER A 560 -29.96 -79.12 101.33
N VAL A 561 -30.41 -79.42 100.11
CA VAL A 561 -31.18 -80.65 99.83
C VAL A 561 -30.35 -81.91 100.09
N ASN A 562 -29.05 -81.89 99.79
CA ASN A 562 -28.17 -83.04 100.01
C ASN A 562 -27.82 -83.24 101.50
N THR A 563 -27.65 -82.18 102.30
CA THR A 563 -27.50 -82.33 103.75
C THR A 563 -28.76 -82.84 104.43
N MET A 564 -29.96 -82.42 103.97
CA MET A 564 -31.24 -82.96 104.45
C MET A 564 -31.45 -84.44 104.07
N LYS A 565 -31.00 -84.89 102.89
CA LYS A 565 -30.99 -86.33 102.55
C LYS A 565 -30.07 -87.15 103.46
N VAL A 566 -28.91 -86.59 103.85
CA VAL A 566 -27.96 -87.25 104.76
C VAL A 566 -28.47 -87.29 106.21
N SER A 567 -29.23 -86.30 106.68
CA SER A 567 -29.87 -86.37 108.01
C SER A 567 -31.03 -87.37 108.04
N LEU A 568 -31.88 -87.41 107.02
CA LEU A 568 -32.91 -88.46 106.85
C LEU A 568 -32.30 -89.88 106.85
N ALA A 569 -31.21 -90.10 106.12
CA ALA A 569 -30.50 -91.37 106.08
C ALA A 569 -29.86 -91.79 107.42
N LYS A 570 -29.61 -90.84 108.33
CA LYS A 570 -29.12 -91.10 109.70
C LYS A 570 -30.23 -91.40 110.70
N ILE A 571 -31.44 -90.87 110.50
CA ILE A 571 -32.61 -91.16 111.35
C ILE A 571 -33.10 -92.60 111.10
N LEU A 572 -33.06 -93.07 109.84
CA LEU A 572 -33.52 -94.40 109.43
C LEU A 572 -32.57 -95.57 109.79
N LYS A 573 -31.64 -95.39 110.74
CA LYS A 573 -30.68 -96.43 111.19
C LYS A 573 -30.50 -96.51 112.72
N LYS A 574 -31.60 -96.40 113.47
CA LYS A 574 -31.70 -96.96 114.84
C LYS A 574 -33.00 -97.75 114.97
N ASP A 575 -32.87 -98.94 115.53
CA ASP A 575 -33.90 -99.98 115.54
C ASP A 575 -34.84 -99.93 116.76
N ASP A 576 -35.84 -100.82 116.71
CA ASP A 576 -36.60 -101.34 117.86
C ASP A 576 -37.39 -100.36 118.74
N ARG A 577 -38.45 -99.81 118.14
CA ARG A 577 -39.77 -99.71 118.81
C ARG A 577 -40.94 -99.78 117.82
N ARG A 578 -41.11 -100.93 117.16
CA ARG A 578 -42.31 -101.24 116.35
C ARG A 578 -43.52 -101.54 117.25
N GLN A 579 -44.26 -100.51 117.65
CA GLN A 579 -45.64 -100.60 118.14
C GLN A 579 -46.36 -99.26 117.91
N MET A 580 -47.65 -99.33 117.52
CA MET A 580 -48.56 -98.18 117.37
C MET A 580 -48.10 -97.07 116.40
N TRP A 581 -48.38 -97.22 115.11
CA TRP A 581 -48.52 -96.08 114.20
C TRP A 581 -49.99 -95.66 114.14
N SER A 582 -50.26 -94.37 114.35
CA SER A 582 -51.64 -93.83 114.31
C SER A 582 -52.12 -93.64 112.87
N GLU A 583 -53.43 -93.78 112.66
CA GLU A 583 -54.09 -93.52 111.37
C GLU A 583 -53.81 -92.08 110.87
N ASP A 584 -53.71 -91.13 111.81
CA ASP A 584 -53.34 -89.73 111.59
C ASP A 584 -51.94 -89.56 110.95
N SER A 585 -51.00 -90.46 111.25
CA SER A 585 -49.66 -90.46 110.64
C SER A 585 -49.71 -90.89 109.17
N LEU A 586 -50.61 -91.81 108.82
CA LEU A 586 -50.82 -92.24 107.43
C LEU A 586 -51.52 -91.15 106.60
N ARG A 587 -52.48 -90.43 107.19
CA ARG A 587 -53.14 -89.27 106.56
C ARG A 587 -52.12 -88.20 106.20
N ARG A 588 -51.29 -87.76 107.16
CA ARG A 588 -50.23 -86.76 106.92
C ARG A 588 -49.25 -87.17 105.82
N LEU A 589 -48.92 -88.46 105.70
CA LEU A 589 -48.03 -88.96 104.65
C LEU A 589 -48.71 -88.87 103.27
N ASN A 590 -49.97 -89.31 103.16
CA ASN A 590 -50.78 -89.22 101.95
C ASN A 590 -51.04 -87.75 101.53
N ASP A 591 -51.27 -86.86 102.49
CA ASP A 591 -51.46 -85.43 102.21
C ASP A 591 -50.14 -84.75 101.79
N LEU A 592 -48.99 -85.15 102.36
CA LEU A 592 -47.67 -84.74 101.87
C LEU A 592 -47.36 -85.28 100.46
N GLU A 593 -47.79 -86.51 100.14
CA GLU A 593 -47.68 -87.07 98.79
C GLU A 593 -48.58 -86.32 97.78
N LYS A 594 -49.77 -85.89 98.18
CA LYS A 594 -50.62 -84.99 97.37
C LYS A 594 -49.96 -83.65 97.16
N SER A 595 -49.44 -82.99 98.20
CA SER A 595 -48.70 -81.72 98.06
C SER A 595 -47.46 -81.88 97.18
N LEU A 596 -46.75 -83.01 97.28
CA LEU A 596 -45.63 -83.34 96.39
C LEU A 596 -46.08 -83.59 94.95
N SER A 597 -47.29 -84.10 94.71
CA SER A 597 -47.86 -84.26 93.37
C SER A 597 -48.30 -82.93 92.76
N SER A 598 -48.92 -82.04 93.57
CA SER A 598 -49.34 -80.70 93.16
C SER A 598 -48.12 -79.86 92.76
N THR A 599 -47.13 -79.74 93.65
CA THR A 599 -45.89 -78.99 93.38
C THR A 599 -45.06 -79.55 92.23
N LYS A 600 -45.18 -80.85 91.90
CA LYS A 600 -44.59 -81.42 90.67
C LYS A 600 -45.38 -81.06 89.41
N ALA A 601 -46.71 -81.02 89.48
CA ALA A 601 -47.56 -80.59 88.37
C ALA A 601 -47.36 -79.09 88.08
N GLU A 602 -47.38 -78.26 89.12
CA GLU A 602 -47.06 -76.82 89.06
C GLU A 602 -45.67 -76.58 88.47
N LEU A 603 -44.65 -77.35 88.89
CA LEU A 603 -43.31 -77.25 88.33
C LEU A 603 -43.27 -77.65 86.85
N ALA A 604 -43.98 -78.72 86.45
CA ALA A 604 -44.05 -79.17 85.06
C ALA A 604 -44.81 -78.18 84.15
N GLU A 605 -45.84 -77.52 84.69
CA GLU A 605 -46.56 -76.43 84.03
C GLU A 605 -45.65 -75.21 83.84
N LYS A 606 -44.88 -74.82 84.87
CA LYS A 606 -43.92 -73.70 84.76
C LYS A 606 -42.73 -73.99 83.85
N THR A 607 -42.21 -75.22 83.79
CA THR A 607 -41.20 -75.57 82.77
C THR A 607 -41.78 -75.53 81.36
N LYS A 608 -43.07 -75.85 81.18
CA LYS A 608 -43.74 -75.76 79.87
C LYS A 608 -44.05 -74.31 79.46
N GLU A 609 -44.36 -73.43 80.40
CA GLU A 609 -44.43 -71.99 80.17
C GLU A 609 -43.05 -71.42 79.80
N GLU A 610 -41.98 -71.83 80.49
CA GLU A 610 -40.60 -71.44 80.19
C GLU A 610 -40.17 -71.92 78.78
N GLU A 611 -40.43 -73.18 78.43
CA GLU A 611 -40.24 -73.69 77.07
C GLU A 611 -41.07 -72.91 76.03
N GLY A 612 -42.32 -72.56 76.33
CA GLY A 612 -43.16 -71.75 75.44
C GLY A 612 -42.57 -70.37 75.18
N LEU A 613 -42.18 -69.65 76.23
CA LEU A 613 -41.57 -68.32 76.15
C LEU A 613 -40.20 -68.35 75.44
N LEU A 614 -39.42 -69.42 75.61
CA LEU A 614 -38.17 -69.60 74.86
C LEU A 614 -38.41 -69.78 73.36
N ASN A 615 -39.43 -70.55 72.95
CA ASN A 615 -39.82 -70.70 71.55
C ASN A 615 -40.35 -69.38 70.95
N GLU A 616 -41.13 -68.60 71.71
CA GLU A 616 -41.61 -67.27 71.28
C GLU A 616 -40.45 -66.25 71.16
N MET A 617 -39.47 -66.31 72.06
CA MET A 617 -38.25 -65.51 72.00
C MET A 617 -37.36 -65.90 70.81
N GLU A 618 -37.24 -67.19 70.48
CA GLU A 618 -36.50 -67.63 69.30
C GLU A 618 -37.20 -67.21 68.01
N ALA A 619 -38.52 -67.38 67.92
CA ALA A 619 -39.31 -66.98 66.75
C ALA A 619 -39.30 -65.45 66.52
N THR A 620 -39.36 -64.65 67.58
CA THR A 620 -39.23 -63.19 67.48
C THR A 620 -37.79 -62.75 67.17
N GLY A 621 -36.77 -63.47 67.64
CA GLY A 621 -35.39 -63.31 67.23
C GLY A 621 -35.18 -63.54 65.74
N GLN A 622 -35.66 -64.68 65.21
CA GLN A 622 -35.59 -65.01 63.78
C GLN A 622 -36.32 -63.95 62.92
N ALA A 623 -37.51 -63.51 63.33
CA ALA A 623 -38.24 -62.45 62.63
C ALA A 623 -37.50 -61.10 62.64
N PHE A 624 -36.76 -60.79 63.72
CA PHE A 624 -35.91 -59.59 63.78
C PHE A 624 -34.68 -59.71 62.88
N GLU A 625 -34.02 -60.87 62.84
CA GLU A 625 -32.88 -61.13 61.93
C GLU A 625 -33.31 -61.04 60.46
N GLU A 626 -34.46 -61.61 60.08
CA GLU A 626 -35.03 -61.47 58.73
C GLU A 626 -35.31 -60.01 58.38
N LEU A 627 -35.92 -59.23 59.29
CA LEU A 627 -36.16 -57.80 59.08
C LEU A 627 -34.85 -57.00 58.99
N GLN A 628 -33.83 -57.36 59.76
CA GLN A 628 -32.52 -56.71 59.70
C GLN A 628 -31.82 -57.01 58.37
N GLU A 629 -31.91 -58.24 57.86
CA GLU A 629 -31.37 -58.62 56.55
C GLU A 629 -32.13 -57.95 55.40
N GLN A 630 -33.47 -57.85 55.47
CA GLN A 630 -34.29 -57.13 54.51
C GLN A 630 -33.95 -55.62 54.48
N ASN A 631 -33.80 -54.99 55.64
CA ASN A 631 -33.35 -53.60 55.73
C ASN A 631 -31.92 -53.41 55.18
N GLY A 632 -31.01 -54.37 55.42
CA GLY A 632 -29.68 -54.39 54.81
C GLY A 632 -29.71 -54.46 53.27
N LYS A 633 -30.59 -55.31 52.71
CA LYS A 633 -30.83 -55.42 51.26
C LYS A 633 -31.38 -54.11 50.68
N LEU A 634 -32.38 -53.50 51.32
CA LEU A 634 -32.95 -52.22 50.90
C LEU A 634 -31.90 -51.09 50.93
N LEU A 635 -31.10 -50.99 52.00
CA LEU A 635 -30.02 -50.00 52.11
C LEU A 635 -28.94 -50.17 51.03
N ASN A 636 -28.65 -51.41 50.62
CA ASN A 636 -27.67 -51.65 49.55
C ASN A 636 -28.26 -51.33 48.16
N ASN A 637 -29.52 -51.67 47.90
CA ASN A 637 -30.22 -51.29 46.67
C ASN A 637 -30.29 -49.76 46.50
N ILE A 638 -30.52 -49.01 47.59
CA ILE A 638 -30.52 -47.54 47.56
C ILE A 638 -29.13 -47.00 47.19
N LYS A 639 -28.06 -47.50 47.82
CA LYS A 639 -26.67 -47.09 47.49
C LYS A 639 -26.31 -47.41 46.04
N GLU A 640 -26.64 -48.60 45.55
CA GLU A 640 -26.39 -48.99 44.16
C GLU A 640 -27.19 -48.10 43.19
N GLN A 641 -28.42 -47.71 43.53
CA GLN A 641 -29.19 -46.76 42.75
C GLN A 641 -28.59 -45.34 42.78
N GLU A 642 -28.06 -44.89 43.92
CA GLU A 642 -27.34 -43.61 44.04
C GLU A 642 -26.04 -43.61 43.24
N GLU A 643 -25.22 -44.66 43.31
CA GLU A 643 -23.98 -44.80 42.52
C GLU A 643 -24.27 -44.83 41.01
N ASN A 644 -25.29 -45.58 40.58
CA ASN A 644 -25.72 -45.60 39.18
C ASN A 644 -26.27 -44.23 38.72
N ASN A 645 -27.01 -43.52 39.56
CA ASN A 645 -27.48 -42.16 39.25
C ASN A 645 -26.31 -41.16 39.15
N LEU A 646 -25.33 -41.22 40.06
CA LEU A 646 -24.13 -40.38 40.02
C LEU A 646 -23.30 -40.65 38.77
N LYS A 647 -23.14 -41.92 38.38
CA LYS A 647 -22.49 -42.32 37.12
C LYS A 647 -23.24 -41.79 35.91
N ALA A 648 -24.55 -42.01 35.81
CA ALA A 648 -25.37 -41.49 34.71
C ALA A 648 -25.36 -39.95 34.63
N MET A 649 -25.27 -39.26 35.77
CA MET A 649 -25.10 -37.81 35.82
C MET A 649 -23.71 -37.38 35.31
N SER A 650 -22.64 -38.08 35.70
CA SER A 650 -21.28 -37.85 35.19
C SER A 650 -21.21 -38.05 33.67
N ASP A 651 -21.73 -39.16 33.17
CA ASP A 651 -21.71 -39.52 31.75
C ASP A 651 -22.55 -38.52 30.92
N ARG A 652 -23.68 -38.06 31.46
CA ARG A 652 -24.49 -36.98 30.86
C ARG A 652 -23.74 -35.65 30.82
N ILE A 653 -23.00 -35.28 31.88
CA ILE A 653 -22.18 -34.06 31.90
C ILE A 653 -21.06 -34.16 30.87
N TYR A 654 -20.41 -35.33 30.75
CA TYR A 654 -19.37 -35.58 29.75
C TYR A 654 -19.92 -35.47 28.32
N MET A 655 -21.06 -36.11 28.01
CA MET A 655 -21.69 -35.99 26.70
C MET A 655 -22.11 -34.55 26.37
N VAL A 656 -22.67 -33.80 27.33
CA VAL A 656 -23.05 -32.39 27.10
C VAL A 656 -21.81 -31.52 26.84
N GLN A 657 -20.70 -31.74 27.55
CA GLN A 657 -19.44 -31.03 27.28
C GLN A 657 -18.84 -31.41 25.92
N SER A 658 -18.89 -32.68 25.53
CA SER A 658 -18.40 -33.16 24.23
C SER A 658 -19.25 -32.63 23.07
N LEU A 659 -20.58 -32.64 23.20
CA LEU A 659 -21.51 -32.07 22.23
C LEU A 659 -21.33 -30.57 22.09
N LYS A 660 -21.05 -29.85 23.19
CA LYS A 660 -20.70 -28.43 23.11
C LYS A 660 -19.40 -28.24 22.31
N LYS A 661 -18.32 -28.96 22.63
CA LYS A 661 -17.05 -28.86 21.86
C LYS A 661 -17.26 -29.09 20.37
N LEU A 662 -17.96 -30.17 20.00
CA LEU A 662 -18.25 -30.49 18.60
C LEU A 662 -19.11 -29.42 17.90
N LYS A 663 -19.97 -28.71 18.64
CA LYS A 663 -20.75 -27.58 18.11
C LYS A 663 -19.89 -26.31 17.96
N ASP A 664 -19.09 -25.98 18.96
CA ASP A 664 -18.14 -24.87 18.93
C ASP A 664 -17.10 -25.07 17.78
N GLU A 665 -16.62 -26.31 17.59
CA GLU A 665 -15.74 -26.72 16.49
C GLU A 665 -16.44 -26.66 15.13
N LYS A 666 -17.70 -27.11 15.02
CA LYS A 666 -18.48 -26.98 13.78
C LYS A 666 -18.66 -25.51 13.39
N GLU A 667 -19.03 -24.64 14.34
CA GLU A 667 -19.24 -23.21 14.09
C GLU A 667 -17.95 -22.51 13.65
N ALA A 668 -16.79 -22.92 14.18
CA ALA A 668 -15.49 -22.45 13.71
C ALA A 668 -15.15 -22.93 12.27
N MET A 669 -15.54 -24.16 11.91
CA MET A 669 -15.33 -24.71 10.56
C MET A 669 -16.30 -24.08 9.54
N ASP A 670 -17.55 -23.83 9.91
CA ASP A 670 -18.52 -23.10 9.09
C ASP A 670 -17.99 -21.67 8.78
N GLN A 671 -17.46 -20.97 9.79
CA GLN A 671 -16.83 -19.65 9.61
C GLN A 671 -15.60 -19.68 8.68
N GLN A 672 -14.80 -20.76 8.72
CA GLN A 672 -13.69 -20.93 7.76
C GLN A 672 -14.18 -21.18 6.33
N ILE A 673 -15.30 -21.90 6.16
CA ILE A 673 -15.93 -22.11 4.84
C ILE A 673 -16.46 -20.77 4.30
N ASP A 674 -17.15 -19.97 5.10
CA ASP A 674 -17.64 -18.64 4.69
C ASP A 674 -16.49 -17.70 4.32
N ALA A 675 -15.41 -17.68 5.12
CA ALA A 675 -14.21 -16.90 4.80
C ALA A 675 -13.57 -17.34 3.47
N LEU A 676 -13.44 -18.65 3.24
CA LEU A 676 -12.93 -19.18 1.98
C LEU A 676 -13.85 -18.85 0.80
N MET A 677 -15.18 -18.98 0.95
CA MET A 677 -16.14 -18.59 -0.10
C MET A 677 -16.02 -17.10 -0.45
N ASN A 678 -15.81 -16.21 0.53
CA ASN A 678 -15.59 -14.80 0.30
C ASN A 678 -14.28 -14.53 -0.46
N THR A 679 -13.17 -15.20 -0.11
CA THR A 679 -11.91 -15.07 -0.89
C THR A 679 -12.05 -15.59 -2.32
N VAL A 680 -12.74 -16.71 -2.53
CA VAL A 680 -13.04 -17.25 -3.87
C VAL A 680 -13.94 -16.31 -4.67
N HIS A 681 -14.87 -15.61 -4.02
CA HIS A 681 -15.70 -14.59 -4.68
C HIS A 681 -14.86 -13.38 -5.12
N ALA A 682 -13.99 -12.86 -4.24
CA ALA A 682 -13.09 -11.74 -4.56
C ALA A 682 -12.16 -12.07 -5.74
N LEU A 683 -11.44 -13.20 -5.67
CA LEU A 683 -10.57 -13.69 -6.75
C LEU A 683 -11.31 -13.87 -8.09
N LYS A 684 -12.61 -14.20 -8.04
CA LYS A 684 -13.46 -14.36 -9.24
C LYS A 684 -13.89 -13.02 -9.85
N ILE A 685 -14.00 -11.97 -9.05
CA ILE A 685 -14.19 -10.58 -9.52
C ILE A 685 -12.88 -10.08 -10.14
N GLU A 686 -11.74 -10.27 -9.46
CA GLU A 686 -10.41 -9.89 -9.97
C GLU A 686 -10.07 -10.59 -11.29
N MET A 687 -10.36 -11.89 -11.40
CA MET A 687 -10.19 -12.61 -12.67
C MET A 687 -11.08 -12.04 -13.80
N SER A 688 -12.23 -11.43 -13.48
CA SER A 688 -13.05 -10.73 -14.49
C SER A 688 -12.42 -9.39 -14.88
N THR A 689 -11.98 -8.58 -13.91
CA THR A 689 -11.37 -7.27 -14.22
C THR A 689 -10.03 -7.42 -14.96
N VAL A 690 -9.23 -8.43 -14.63
CA VAL A 690 -8.01 -8.81 -15.38
C VAL A 690 -8.35 -9.26 -16.81
N LYS A 691 -9.42 -10.05 -16.99
CA LYS A 691 -9.87 -10.49 -18.32
C LYS A 691 -10.36 -9.31 -19.18
N ASP A 692 -11.12 -8.38 -18.61
CA ASP A 692 -11.66 -7.24 -19.33
C ASP A 692 -10.57 -6.19 -19.64
N THR A 693 -9.63 -5.95 -18.72
CA THR A 693 -8.46 -5.10 -18.99
C THR A 693 -7.52 -5.71 -20.04
N LEU A 694 -7.30 -7.03 -20.03
CA LEU A 694 -6.56 -7.73 -21.10
C LEU A 694 -7.26 -7.59 -22.46
N LYS A 695 -8.59 -7.72 -22.51
CA LYS A 695 -9.39 -7.50 -23.73
C LYS A 695 -9.23 -6.07 -24.26
N MET A 696 -9.38 -5.05 -23.40
CA MET A 696 -9.17 -3.65 -23.77
C MET A 696 -7.74 -3.37 -24.23
N SER A 697 -6.73 -4.01 -23.61
CA SER A 697 -5.33 -3.90 -24.01
C SER A 697 -5.09 -4.47 -25.40
N ASN A 698 -5.64 -5.66 -25.70
CA ASN A 698 -5.55 -6.28 -27.02
C ASN A 698 -6.24 -5.46 -28.12
N GLU A 699 -7.41 -4.87 -27.84
CA GLU A 699 -8.10 -3.98 -28.77
C GLU A 699 -7.29 -2.68 -29.03
N ARG A 700 -6.59 -2.18 -28.01
CA ARG A 700 -5.67 -1.03 -28.13
C ARG A 700 -4.41 -1.37 -28.91
N LEU A 701 -3.83 -2.56 -28.71
CA LEU A 701 -2.69 -3.07 -29.49
C LEU A 701 -3.04 -3.28 -30.96
N ALA A 702 -4.20 -3.88 -31.26
CA ALA A 702 -4.69 -4.04 -32.64
C ALA A 702 -4.89 -2.67 -33.32
N SER A 703 -5.44 -1.70 -32.59
CA SER A 703 -5.63 -0.33 -33.08
C SER A 703 -4.29 0.39 -33.36
N LEU A 704 -3.29 0.20 -32.49
CA LEU A 704 -1.95 0.74 -32.66
C LEU A 704 -1.21 0.06 -33.83
N SER A 705 -1.31 -1.27 -33.99
CA SER A 705 -0.75 -2.00 -35.14
C SER A 705 -1.32 -1.45 -36.45
N GLY A 706 -2.65 -1.41 -36.57
CA GLY A 706 -3.32 -0.89 -37.77
C GLY A 706 -3.13 0.61 -38.02
N SER A 707 -2.58 1.36 -37.06
CA SER A 707 -2.09 2.73 -37.26
C SER A 707 -0.64 2.72 -37.77
N ASN A 708 0.21 1.88 -37.19
CA ASN A 708 1.61 1.69 -37.59
C ASN A 708 1.71 1.17 -39.04
N ASP A 709 0.87 0.20 -39.42
CA ASP A 709 0.80 -0.33 -40.79
C ASP A 709 0.45 0.76 -41.82
N LYS A 710 -0.42 1.70 -41.46
CA LYS A 710 -0.73 2.88 -42.30
C LYS A 710 0.47 3.82 -42.39
N LEU A 711 1.15 4.09 -41.28
CA LEU A 711 2.36 4.94 -41.27
C LEU A 711 3.53 4.32 -42.05
N TYR A 712 3.66 2.99 -42.06
CA TYR A 712 4.60 2.27 -42.93
C TYR A 712 4.20 2.39 -44.41
N GLY A 713 2.91 2.20 -44.74
CA GLY A 713 2.41 2.41 -46.10
C GLY A 713 2.62 3.84 -46.61
N GLU A 714 2.36 4.84 -45.77
CA GLU A 714 2.58 6.26 -46.08
C GLU A 714 4.08 6.58 -46.26
N ASN A 715 4.96 6.07 -45.40
CA ASN A 715 6.41 6.20 -45.56
C ASN A 715 6.90 5.59 -46.87
N GLU A 716 6.40 4.41 -47.22
CA GLU A 716 6.81 3.70 -48.43
C GLU A 716 6.24 4.37 -49.70
N ARG A 717 5.06 4.99 -49.63
CA ARG A 717 4.53 5.89 -50.66
C ARG A 717 5.45 7.11 -50.85
N LEU A 718 5.78 7.81 -49.77
CA LEU A 718 6.66 8.99 -49.78
C LEU A 718 8.08 8.68 -50.25
N ARG A 719 8.62 7.49 -49.93
CA ARG A 719 9.91 7.01 -50.47
C ARG A 719 9.86 6.86 -51.98
N ARG A 720 8.82 6.25 -52.54
CA ARG A 720 8.65 6.08 -53.99
C ARG A 720 8.51 7.44 -54.69
N GLU A 721 7.73 8.34 -54.10
CA GLU A 721 7.56 9.72 -54.58
C GLU A 721 8.90 10.48 -54.61
N LYS A 722 9.69 10.42 -53.53
CA LYS A 722 11.06 10.96 -53.47
C LYS A 722 12.01 10.33 -54.49
N ILE A 723 11.90 9.03 -54.76
CA ILE A 723 12.67 8.34 -55.81
C ILE A 723 12.25 8.81 -57.20
N THR A 724 10.97 9.16 -57.43
CA THR A 724 10.54 9.74 -58.72
C THR A 724 11.01 11.18 -58.91
N GLU A 725 10.95 12.04 -57.88
CA GLU A 725 11.44 13.42 -58.00
C GLU A 725 12.96 13.51 -58.12
N THR A 726 13.72 12.66 -57.42
CA THR A 726 15.18 12.61 -57.60
C THR A 726 15.59 12.14 -59.00
N LYS A 727 14.80 11.30 -59.67
CA LYS A 727 14.99 10.97 -61.09
C LYS A 727 14.69 12.17 -62.00
N LYS A 728 13.54 12.84 -61.84
CA LYS A 728 13.21 14.05 -62.60
C LYS A 728 14.26 15.14 -62.45
N ALA A 729 14.77 15.35 -61.23
CA ALA A 729 15.85 16.31 -60.96
C ALA A 729 17.16 15.94 -61.67
N ALA A 730 17.51 14.66 -61.75
CA ALA A 730 18.67 14.19 -62.53
C ALA A 730 18.47 14.36 -64.03
N GLU A 731 17.27 14.08 -64.56
CA GLU A 731 16.92 14.30 -65.97
C GLU A 731 16.95 15.78 -66.35
N LEU A 732 16.39 16.65 -65.51
CA LEU A 732 16.45 18.11 -65.67
C LEU A 732 17.89 18.64 -65.59
N LYS A 733 18.74 18.07 -64.73
CA LYS A 733 20.16 18.40 -64.69
C LYS A 733 20.87 18.00 -65.99
N ILE A 734 20.66 16.78 -66.48
CA ILE A 734 21.23 16.32 -67.76
C ILE A 734 20.76 17.20 -68.94
N MET A 735 19.51 17.66 -68.91
CA MET A 735 18.99 18.63 -69.88
C MET A 735 19.69 19.99 -69.77
N SER A 736 19.90 20.50 -68.55
CA SER A 736 20.60 21.76 -68.29
C SER A 736 22.09 21.70 -68.67
N ASP A 737 22.77 20.61 -68.37
CA ASP A 737 24.17 20.40 -68.74
C ASP A 737 24.31 20.36 -70.28
N LYS A 738 23.37 19.71 -70.99
CA LYS A 738 23.31 19.67 -72.47
C LYS A 738 23.08 21.05 -73.09
N THR A 739 22.11 21.84 -72.59
CA THR A 739 21.87 23.19 -73.12
C THR A 739 23.03 24.14 -72.82
N ASN A 740 23.72 23.97 -71.68
CA ASN A 740 24.96 24.69 -71.38
C ASN A 740 26.12 24.31 -72.33
N THR A 741 26.27 23.03 -72.72
CA THR A 741 27.26 22.67 -73.76
C THR A 741 26.90 23.27 -75.13
N GLN A 742 25.64 23.19 -75.56
CA GLN A 742 25.18 23.80 -76.81
C GLN A 742 25.36 25.32 -76.83
N LEU A 743 25.14 25.99 -75.69
CA LEU A 743 25.38 27.43 -75.55
C LEU A 743 26.87 27.77 -75.69
N LYS A 744 27.77 26.98 -75.09
CA LYS A 744 29.24 27.15 -75.23
C LYS A 744 29.71 26.90 -76.66
N GLU A 745 29.22 25.86 -77.31
CA GLU A 745 29.50 25.55 -78.72
C GLU A 745 29.04 26.69 -79.63
N ALA A 746 27.81 27.21 -79.42
CA ALA A 746 27.29 28.35 -80.16
C ALA A 746 28.12 29.63 -79.91
N GLN A 747 28.54 29.89 -78.67
CA GLN A 747 29.42 31.03 -78.33
C GLN A 747 30.80 30.91 -79.00
N GLN A 748 31.41 29.73 -79.00
CA GLN A 748 32.69 29.50 -79.69
C GLN A 748 32.56 29.63 -81.21
N ALA A 749 31.53 29.04 -81.81
CA ALA A 749 31.26 29.17 -83.23
C ALA A 749 31.00 30.62 -83.64
N LEU A 750 30.29 31.40 -82.80
CA LEU A 750 30.05 32.82 -83.03
C LEU A 750 31.34 33.64 -82.88
N SER A 751 32.20 33.34 -81.91
CA SER A 751 33.53 33.98 -81.76
C SER A 751 34.41 33.75 -82.99
N LEU A 752 34.57 32.50 -83.43
CA LEU A 752 35.36 32.13 -84.62
C LEU A 752 34.82 32.79 -85.89
N LYS A 753 33.49 32.89 -86.03
CA LYS A 753 32.85 33.57 -87.15
C LYS A 753 33.04 35.09 -87.10
N ASN A 754 33.05 35.68 -85.92
CA ASN A 754 33.33 37.10 -85.72
C ASN A 754 34.80 37.43 -86.04
N GLU A 755 35.74 36.57 -85.63
CA GLU A 755 37.15 36.66 -86.05
C GLU A 755 37.33 36.55 -87.56
N SER A 756 36.59 35.66 -88.23
CA SER A 756 36.61 35.59 -89.70
C SER A 756 36.09 36.88 -90.31
N HIS A 757 34.95 37.40 -89.81
CA HIS A 757 34.39 38.67 -90.28
C HIS A 757 35.41 39.81 -90.14
N VAL A 758 36.09 39.94 -89.00
CA VAL A 758 37.13 40.96 -88.80
C VAL A 758 38.32 40.76 -89.74
N LYS A 759 38.71 39.51 -90.05
CA LYS A 759 39.78 39.21 -91.03
C LYS A 759 39.36 39.60 -92.45
N ASP A 760 38.14 39.26 -92.85
CA ASP A 760 37.58 39.56 -94.17
C ASP A 760 37.29 41.06 -94.34
N GLU A 761 36.80 41.75 -93.31
CA GLU A 761 36.58 43.19 -93.27
C GLU A 761 37.90 43.98 -93.40
N ASN A 762 38.96 43.57 -92.68
CA ASN A 762 40.30 44.14 -92.88
C ASN A 762 40.86 43.85 -94.28
N LYS A 763 40.53 42.71 -94.88
CA LYS A 763 40.93 42.35 -96.25
C LYS A 763 40.16 43.17 -97.31
N ILE A 764 38.87 43.39 -97.11
CA ILE A 764 38.06 44.33 -97.89
C ILE A 764 38.66 45.73 -97.80
N ARG A 765 38.95 46.23 -96.60
CA ARG A 765 39.53 47.58 -96.43
C ARG A 765 40.85 47.76 -97.19
N ARG A 766 41.75 46.77 -97.16
CA ARG A 766 42.98 46.77 -97.97
C ARG A 766 42.69 46.77 -99.48
N LEU A 767 41.75 45.94 -99.93
CA LEU A 767 41.34 45.92 -101.35
C LEU A 767 40.66 47.23 -101.78
N GLU A 768 39.98 47.94 -100.88
CA GLU A 768 39.45 49.28 -101.14
C GLU A 768 40.55 50.34 -101.14
N GLU A 769 41.52 50.28 -100.23
CA GLU A 769 42.74 51.10 -100.24
C GLU A 769 43.49 50.94 -101.59
N ASP A 770 43.73 49.70 -102.04
CA ASP A 770 44.33 49.37 -103.34
C ASP A 770 43.48 49.83 -104.53
N ARG A 771 42.17 49.58 -104.51
CA ARG A 771 41.22 50.08 -105.53
C ARG A 771 41.30 51.60 -105.64
N ASN A 772 41.37 52.31 -104.51
CA ASN A 772 41.44 53.76 -104.48
C ASN A 772 42.80 54.27 -104.99
N ILE A 773 43.90 53.54 -104.75
CA ILE A 773 45.23 53.82 -105.32
C ILE A 773 45.23 53.59 -106.84
N LEU A 774 44.68 52.47 -107.31
CA LEU A 774 44.55 52.14 -108.73
C LEU A 774 43.65 53.15 -109.47
N LYS A 775 42.53 53.55 -108.87
CA LYS A 775 41.65 54.60 -109.41
C LYS A 775 42.38 55.95 -109.52
N LYS A 776 43.17 56.34 -108.52
CA LYS A 776 44.04 57.54 -108.60
C LYS A 776 45.16 57.43 -109.63
N LYS A 777 45.65 56.21 -109.93
CA LYS A 777 46.61 55.98 -111.02
C LYS A 777 45.93 56.08 -112.40
N LEU A 778 44.72 55.52 -112.54
CA LEU A 778 43.91 55.63 -113.76
C LEU A 778 43.53 57.08 -114.05
N GLU A 779 43.01 57.82 -113.05
CA GLU A 779 42.68 59.25 -113.16
C GLU A 779 43.89 60.14 -113.53
N ARG A 780 45.12 59.69 -113.27
CA ARG A 780 46.36 60.35 -113.75
C ARG A 780 46.68 59.97 -115.20
N PHE A 781 46.54 58.69 -115.57
CA PHE A 781 46.72 58.22 -116.94
C PHE A 781 45.69 58.85 -117.90
N ASP A 782 44.42 58.91 -117.51
CA ASP A 782 43.36 59.53 -118.32
C ASP A 782 43.61 61.03 -118.53
N ARG A 783 44.04 61.75 -117.48
CA ARG A 783 44.49 63.15 -117.63
C ARG A 783 45.71 63.29 -118.54
N SER A 784 46.64 62.34 -118.48
CA SER A 784 47.81 62.29 -119.37
C SER A 784 47.47 61.93 -120.81
N ALA A 785 46.36 61.22 -121.06
CA ALA A 785 45.89 60.85 -122.38
C ALA A 785 44.99 61.93 -123.01
N LEU A 786 44.26 62.69 -122.19
CA LEU A 786 43.32 63.71 -122.65
C LEU A 786 43.99 65.01 -123.10
N ILE A 787 45.23 65.30 -122.64
CA ILE A 787 45.98 66.51 -123.01
C ILE A 787 47.07 66.15 -124.03
N GLY A 788 46.64 65.97 -125.29
CA GLY A 788 47.48 65.52 -126.41
C GLY A 788 48.54 66.52 -126.94
N SER A 789 49.00 67.49 -126.14
CA SER A 789 50.14 68.34 -126.45
C SER A 789 50.79 68.89 -125.18
N THR A 790 52.11 68.71 -125.06
CA THR A 790 52.92 69.27 -123.96
C THR A 790 52.93 70.79 -123.94
N ASP A 791 52.73 71.43 -125.09
CA ASP A 791 52.75 72.89 -125.23
C ASP A 791 51.55 73.57 -124.54
N ALA A 792 50.41 72.87 -124.49
CA ALA A 792 49.21 73.35 -123.77
C ALA A 792 49.41 73.31 -122.24
N VAL A 793 50.04 72.25 -121.72
CA VAL A 793 50.37 72.14 -120.28
C VAL A 793 51.32 73.27 -119.87
N LEU A 794 52.39 73.48 -120.65
CA LEU A 794 53.37 74.54 -120.38
C LEU A 794 52.74 75.94 -120.46
N MET A 795 51.81 76.20 -121.39
CA MET A 795 51.11 77.48 -121.44
C MET A 795 50.18 77.72 -120.25
N GLU A 796 49.49 76.69 -119.74
CA GLU A 796 48.66 76.79 -118.55
C GLU A 796 49.51 76.97 -117.27
N GLU A 797 50.61 76.23 -117.11
CA GLU A 797 51.58 76.42 -116.01
C GLU A 797 52.23 77.82 -116.06
N ILE A 798 52.64 78.31 -117.24
CA ILE A 798 53.18 79.66 -117.41
C ILE A 798 52.14 80.74 -117.04
N LYS A 799 50.86 80.46 -117.26
CA LYS A 799 49.74 81.35 -116.88
C LYS A 799 49.50 81.33 -115.37
N GLU A 800 49.46 80.16 -114.73
CA GLU A 800 49.36 80.04 -113.27
C GLU A 800 50.55 80.71 -112.57
N LEU A 801 51.79 80.50 -113.05
CA LEU A 801 52.99 81.15 -112.52
C LEU A 801 52.94 82.68 -112.69
N LYS A 802 52.41 83.19 -113.80
CA LYS A 802 52.19 84.64 -114.01
C LYS A 802 51.15 85.20 -113.04
N ASP A 803 50.06 84.48 -112.77
CA ASP A 803 49.04 84.90 -111.79
C ASP A 803 49.59 84.87 -110.36
N VAL A 804 50.37 83.84 -109.99
CA VAL A 804 51.07 83.77 -108.70
C VAL A 804 52.05 84.94 -108.51
N LEU A 805 52.72 85.41 -109.57
CA LEU A 805 53.61 86.57 -109.52
C LEU A 805 52.89 87.93 -109.62
N THR A 806 51.58 87.97 -109.87
CA THR A 806 50.81 89.21 -110.08
C THR A 806 50.19 89.74 -108.78
N CYS A 807 50.14 91.06 -108.63
CA CYS A 807 49.63 91.76 -107.44
C CYS A 807 48.12 91.47 -107.23
N PRO A 808 47.71 90.86 -106.11
CA PRO A 808 46.29 90.55 -105.87
C PRO A 808 45.37 91.77 -105.77
N SER A 809 45.93 92.96 -105.49
CA SER A 809 45.16 94.20 -105.33
C SER A 809 44.94 94.99 -106.64
N CYS A 810 45.54 94.60 -107.76
CA CYS A 810 45.26 95.21 -109.07
C CYS A 810 45.19 94.22 -110.25
N LYS A 811 45.65 92.97 -110.09
CA LYS A 811 45.67 91.92 -111.13
C LYS A 811 46.37 92.31 -112.45
N VAL A 812 47.27 93.31 -112.42
CA VAL A 812 47.96 93.82 -113.63
C VAL A 812 49.48 93.95 -113.43
N ARG A 813 49.93 94.50 -112.29
CA ARG A 813 51.37 94.67 -112.02
C ARG A 813 51.91 93.52 -111.20
N ARG A 814 53.17 93.12 -111.43
CA ARG A 814 53.86 92.08 -110.63
C ARG A 814 53.98 92.49 -109.16
N LYS A 815 54.16 91.50 -108.29
CA LYS A 815 54.49 91.68 -106.87
C LYS A 815 55.92 92.25 -106.74
N ASP A 816 56.06 93.41 -106.13
CA ASP A 816 57.34 94.10 -105.91
C ASP A 816 57.40 94.87 -104.57
N GLY A 817 56.43 94.66 -103.67
CA GLY A 817 56.37 95.30 -102.35
C GLY A 817 55.74 94.43 -101.26
N ILE A 818 56.39 94.33 -100.11
CA ILE A 818 55.94 93.53 -98.96
C ILE A 818 55.44 94.43 -97.82
N LEU A 819 54.45 93.96 -97.07
CA LEU A 819 54.07 94.51 -95.76
C LEU A 819 54.80 93.76 -94.65
N THR A 820 55.75 94.40 -93.96
CA THR A 820 56.60 93.74 -92.94
C THR A 820 55.80 93.16 -91.79
N LYS A 821 54.71 93.83 -91.37
CA LYS A 821 53.81 93.38 -90.28
C LYS A 821 52.98 92.13 -90.56
N CYS A 822 52.92 91.64 -91.80
CA CYS A 822 52.12 90.45 -92.13
C CYS A 822 52.66 89.62 -93.31
N PHE A 823 53.88 89.93 -93.78
CA PHE A 823 54.60 89.32 -94.90
C PHE A 823 53.81 89.15 -96.22
N HIS A 824 52.68 89.83 -96.37
CA HIS A 824 51.87 89.78 -97.58
C HIS A 824 52.43 90.71 -98.67
N VAL A 825 52.62 90.15 -99.86
CA VAL A 825 53.26 90.82 -101.01
C VAL A 825 52.24 91.27 -102.06
N PHE A 826 52.38 92.51 -102.49
CA PHE A 826 51.57 93.21 -103.49
C PHE A 826 52.51 93.99 -104.44
N CYS A 827 51.98 94.87 -105.28
CA CYS A 827 52.81 95.89 -105.92
C CYS A 827 52.93 97.16 -105.06
N MET A 828 54.08 97.81 -105.10
CA MET A 828 54.42 98.99 -104.32
C MET A 828 53.45 100.14 -104.56
N ASP A 829 52.93 100.31 -105.77
CA ASP A 829 51.94 101.36 -106.05
C ASP A 829 50.63 101.09 -105.31
N CYS A 830 50.16 99.84 -105.26
CA CYS A 830 48.95 99.49 -104.50
C CYS A 830 49.13 99.69 -102.98
N LEU A 831 50.36 99.56 -102.47
CA LEU A 831 50.68 99.86 -101.06
C LEU A 831 50.78 101.38 -100.83
N LYS A 832 51.49 102.12 -101.69
CA LYS A 832 51.58 103.58 -101.67
C LYS A 832 50.22 104.26 -101.76
N THR A 833 49.43 103.96 -102.79
CA THR A 833 48.10 104.55 -102.97
C THR A 833 47.18 104.25 -101.78
N ARG A 834 47.26 103.06 -101.15
CA ARG A 834 46.52 102.77 -99.91
C ARG A 834 47.03 103.55 -98.70
N TYR A 835 48.34 103.79 -98.60
CA TYR A 835 48.93 104.59 -97.54
C TYR A 835 48.57 106.09 -97.65
N GLU A 836 48.61 106.62 -98.88
CA GLU A 836 48.30 108.00 -99.27
C GLU A 836 46.81 108.32 -99.10
N THR A 837 45.92 107.47 -99.65
CA THR A 837 44.45 107.58 -99.50
C THR A 837 43.94 107.25 -98.08
N ARG A 838 44.83 107.16 -97.09
CA ARG A 838 44.59 106.81 -95.68
C ARG A 838 43.92 105.44 -95.45
N ARG A 839 43.71 104.61 -96.48
CA ARG A 839 43.21 103.22 -96.40
C ARG A 839 44.30 102.23 -95.97
N ARG A 840 44.93 102.53 -94.83
CA ARG A 840 46.14 101.93 -94.25
C ARG A 840 45.92 100.52 -93.64
N LYS A 841 45.27 99.63 -94.39
CA LYS A 841 45.02 98.23 -94.02
C LYS A 841 45.40 97.27 -95.16
N CYS A 842 46.04 96.15 -94.79
CA CYS A 842 46.50 95.11 -95.70
C CYS A 842 45.35 94.57 -96.57
N PRO A 843 45.48 94.50 -97.91
CA PRO A 843 44.43 93.98 -98.79
C PRO A 843 43.97 92.55 -98.51
N LYS A 844 44.81 91.70 -97.88
CA LYS A 844 44.53 90.26 -97.67
C LYS A 844 44.12 89.89 -96.25
N CYS A 845 44.71 90.50 -95.21
CA CYS A 845 44.42 90.19 -93.81
C CYS A 845 43.91 91.39 -92.98
N ASN A 846 43.66 92.54 -93.62
CA ASN A 846 43.12 93.76 -92.98
C ASN A 846 43.97 94.37 -91.84
N ALA A 847 45.15 93.82 -91.55
CA ALA A 847 46.11 94.35 -90.57
C ALA A 847 46.55 95.79 -90.91
N ALA A 848 46.66 96.65 -89.89
CA ALA A 848 47.01 98.06 -90.07
C ALA A 848 48.52 98.28 -90.29
N PHE A 849 48.88 99.25 -91.13
CA PHE A 849 50.29 99.54 -91.48
C PHE A 849 50.57 101.04 -91.65
N GLY A 850 51.74 101.48 -91.20
CA GLY A 850 52.27 102.85 -91.26
C GLY A 850 53.35 103.04 -92.32
N ALA A 851 54.05 104.18 -92.27
CA ALA A 851 55.05 104.57 -93.26
C ALA A 851 56.20 103.57 -93.42
N ASN A 852 56.69 103.03 -92.30
CA ASN A 852 57.86 102.15 -92.24
C ASN A 852 57.48 100.67 -92.39
N ASP A 853 56.19 100.34 -92.54
CA ASP A 853 55.70 98.96 -92.53
C ASP A 853 55.58 98.34 -93.94
N PHE A 854 55.98 99.06 -95.00
CA PHE A 854 56.00 98.54 -96.37
C PHE A 854 57.32 98.86 -97.09
N HIS A 855 57.90 97.84 -97.73
CA HIS A 855 59.20 97.93 -98.39
C HIS A 855 59.18 97.28 -99.77
N ARG A 856 60.00 97.80 -100.69
CA ARG A 856 60.21 97.23 -102.03
C ARG A 856 60.97 95.90 -101.90
N VAL A 857 60.51 94.88 -102.63
CA VAL A 857 61.15 93.56 -102.71
C VAL A 857 61.36 93.23 -104.18
N TYR A 858 62.54 92.73 -104.51
CA TYR A 858 62.86 92.26 -105.84
C TYR A 858 62.63 90.74 -105.89
N ILE A 859 61.64 90.32 -106.67
CA ILE A 859 61.38 88.92 -107.01
C ILE A 859 61.98 88.70 -108.40
N GLY A 860 62.89 87.73 -108.52
CA GLY A 860 63.46 87.30 -109.80
C GLY A 860 62.43 86.57 -110.67
#